data_AF-V7D9A4-F1
#
_entry.id   AF-V7D9A4-F1
#
_cell.length_a   1.000
_cell.length_b   1.000
_cell.length_c   1.000
_cell.angle_alpha   90.00
_cell.angle_beta   90.00
_cell.angle_gamma   90.00
#
_symmetry.space_group_name_H-M   'P 1'
#
loop_
_entity.id
_entity.type
_entity.pdbx_description
1 polymer ?
#
loop_
_entity_poly.entity_id
_entity_poly.type
_entity_poly.pdbx_seq_one_letter_code
_entity_poly.pdbx_strand_id
1 'polypeptide(L)'
;MTEHPTQAAESAAAVPHTHDDLLTTPAAPAEQNTSASPAPLLPLAAKELPGADGTWEWQDYPAVRARIAQAKADHRAANPVASIPVLDFDPAELARHAAQLQFQPPGALPLVSILIPVFNNAKLTLECLASIQQHLPADLDVEIIVADDASTDQTQALLGQVANIRYLRNSHNLGFLRNCNQAMSQVTGAFTVYLNNDVQVTAGWLEALLSTFADFDKVGAVGPKFVYPSGHLQEAGAALAPDGLSTMVGFAENPGEPRFNYTRRVDYVSGACLLAPTALLKRIGGFSEAFLPCYCEDSDLCLSIRAEGYEVYYNPHATIIHHLSKTTAAAGDDFKMASIANNVSVLNRKWGSTIEQHFDPRLICFYLPQFHPVPENDVWWGKGFTEWANVSKAQPNFVGHYQPRIPADLGYYDLRLLEVMQAQADLAQRYGIHGFCFYYYWFDGKRLLERPVEQLLQSDKPDIPFCLCWANENWTRRWDGLEQEVLIAQAHSDEDDLAVINDLIRFFKDGRYIKVGDRPLLLIYRPTLFPDFAKTAARWREACRDQGVGEIYIAMVESFGLATAKFHPSQFGCDAAVEFPPGGLVQPKPPSGEMLNPDFTGHSADYRDIAVSFASRPGPAYTRFKGVMPGWDNTARRQHTGGCFEHSTPGAFQAWLEESITDTRQQHFGDERLVFINAWNEWAEGAYLEPDRRFGHTYLEAVSNAMDASRLLKKN
;
A
#
# COMPACT_ATOMS: atom_id res chain seq x y z
N MET A 1 50.28 -16.19 38.72
CA MET A 1 49.60 -17.50 38.83
C MET A 1 49.52 -18.03 37.40
N THR A 2 50.42 -18.94 36.97
CA THR A 2 50.52 -20.39 37.33
C THR A 2 49.35 -21.19 36.73
N GLU A 3 49.55 -22.23 35.90
CA GLU A 3 50.82 -22.85 35.42
C GLU A 3 50.62 -23.71 34.14
N HIS A 4 51.73 -24.07 33.47
CA HIS A 4 51.87 -25.05 32.36
C HIS A 4 52.23 -26.46 32.93
N PRO A 5 52.60 -27.54 32.17
CA PRO A 5 52.70 -27.80 30.71
C PRO A 5 51.64 -28.83 30.23
N THR A 6 51.76 -29.96 29.49
CA THR A 6 52.80 -30.84 28.82
C THR A 6 51.98 -31.87 27.95
N GLN A 7 52.40 -32.59 26.90
CA GLN A 7 53.51 -32.67 25.91
C GLN A 7 52.93 -33.38 24.65
N ALA A 8 53.48 -33.33 23.42
CA ALA A 8 54.57 -34.14 22.80
C ALA A 8 54.50 -35.68 23.01
N ALA A 9 54.89 -36.57 22.09
CA ALA A 9 55.62 -36.39 20.81
C ALA A 9 55.36 -37.51 19.76
N GLU A 10 56.02 -37.34 18.62
CA GLU A 10 56.23 -38.16 17.40
C GLU A 10 56.48 -39.68 17.57
N SER A 11 56.20 -40.44 16.50
CA SER A 11 57.18 -41.36 15.88
C SER A 11 56.74 -41.82 14.48
N ALA A 12 57.66 -42.36 13.67
CA ALA A 12 57.47 -42.77 12.27
C ALA A 12 58.24 -44.08 11.96
N ALA A 13 58.32 -44.47 10.67
CA ALA A 13 58.99 -45.66 10.11
C ALA A 13 58.22 -47.01 10.27
N ALA A 14 58.37 -48.00 9.38
CA ALA A 14 58.86 -48.04 7.98
C ALA A 14 58.43 -49.35 7.28
N VAL A 15 58.58 -49.40 5.95
CA VAL A 15 58.33 -50.59 5.09
C VAL A 15 59.53 -51.55 5.13
N PRO A 16 59.33 -52.87 4.98
CA PRO A 16 60.01 -53.56 3.88
C PRO A 16 59.12 -54.58 3.12
N HIS A 17 59.56 -54.92 1.90
CA HIS A 17 58.88 -55.83 0.96
C HIS A 17 59.17 -57.31 1.23
N THR A 18 58.32 -58.19 0.69
CA THR A 18 58.78 -59.47 0.08
C THR A 18 58.07 -59.73 -1.26
N HIS A 19 58.88 -60.11 -2.26
CA HIS A 19 58.51 -60.75 -3.53
C HIS A 19 58.17 -62.26 -3.30
N ASP A 20 57.66 -63.09 -4.23
CA ASP A 20 57.61 -63.07 -5.70
C ASP A 20 56.46 -63.98 -6.26
N ASP A 21 56.23 -63.90 -7.58
CA ASP A 21 55.68 -64.92 -8.52
C ASP A 21 54.61 -65.96 -8.12
N LEU A 22 53.54 -66.03 -8.94
CA LEU A 22 53.44 -67.08 -9.98
C LEU A 22 52.36 -66.79 -11.05
N LEU A 23 52.69 -67.04 -12.32
CA LEU A 23 51.80 -66.85 -13.48
C LEU A 23 50.92 -68.08 -13.77
N THR A 24 49.62 -68.02 -13.47
CA THR A 24 48.61 -68.89 -14.10
C THR A 24 47.28 -68.16 -14.33
N THR A 25 46.83 -68.11 -15.60
CA THR A 25 45.49 -67.65 -15.98
C THR A 25 44.60 -68.84 -16.37
N PRO A 26 43.63 -69.24 -15.54
CA PRO A 26 42.46 -70.00 -15.95
C PRO A 26 41.15 -69.18 -15.89
N ALA A 27 40.13 -69.69 -16.55
CA ALA A 27 38.81 -69.07 -16.77
C ALA A 27 38.16 -68.42 -15.53
N ALA A 28 37.47 -67.30 -15.76
CA ALA A 28 36.76 -66.54 -14.72
C ALA A 28 35.62 -67.36 -14.06
N PRO A 29 35.63 -67.54 -12.73
CA PRO A 29 34.47 -67.96 -11.97
C PRO A 29 33.54 -66.76 -11.72
N ALA A 30 32.25 -67.01 -11.48
CA ALA A 30 31.29 -65.95 -11.18
C ALA A 30 31.44 -65.46 -9.73
N GLU A 31 31.99 -64.26 -9.54
CA GLU A 31 31.97 -63.60 -8.24
C GLU A 31 30.57 -63.09 -7.88
N GLN A 32 30.18 -63.30 -6.63
CA GLN A 32 28.89 -62.86 -6.10
C GLN A 32 28.95 -61.35 -5.85
N ASN A 33 28.46 -60.57 -6.81
CA ASN A 33 28.27 -59.13 -6.64
C ASN A 33 27.31 -58.88 -5.47
N THR A 34 27.84 -58.52 -4.31
CA THR A 34 27.07 -58.10 -3.13
C THR A 34 26.54 -56.69 -3.32
N SER A 35 25.73 -56.51 -4.36
CA SER A 35 24.89 -55.34 -4.54
C SER A 35 23.92 -55.27 -3.37
N ALA A 36 24.27 -54.49 -2.36
CA ALA A 36 23.30 -53.91 -1.45
C ALA A 36 22.40 -52.97 -2.27
N SER A 37 21.39 -53.56 -2.91
CA SER A 37 20.32 -52.81 -3.56
C SER A 37 19.80 -51.77 -2.57
N PRO A 38 19.52 -50.53 -2.99
CA PRO A 38 18.73 -49.62 -2.18
C PRO A 38 17.48 -50.37 -1.72
N ALA A 39 17.21 -50.39 -0.41
CA ALA A 39 15.97 -50.96 0.08
C ALA A 39 14.83 -50.25 -0.67
N PRO A 40 13.86 -50.99 -1.25
CA PRO A 40 12.79 -50.35 -1.99
C PRO A 40 12.10 -49.37 -1.06
N LEU A 41 12.08 -48.09 -1.45
CA LEU A 41 11.34 -47.06 -0.73
C LEU A 41 9.94 -47.61 -0.48
N LEU A 42 9.58 -47.71 0.81
CA LEU A 42 8.25 -48.14 1.20
C LEU A 42 7.24 -47.28 0.44
N PRO A 43 6.15 -47.86 -0.09
CA PRO A 43 5.08 -47.06 -0.67
C PRO A 43 4.49 -46.23 0.46
N LEU A 44 4.99 -45.00 0.60
CA LEU A 44 4.52 -44.03 1.56
C LEU A 44 3.08 -43.71 1.20
N ALA A 45 2.16 -44.37 1.89
CA ALA A 45 0.82 -43.87 2.14
C ALA A 45 0.88 -42.66 3.10
N ALA A 46 1.78 -41.71 2.79
CA ALA A 46 1.55 -40.32 3.15
C ALA A 46 0.15 -40.00 2.63
N LYS A 47 -0.73 -39.51 3.51
CA LYS A 47 -2.08 -39.11 3.12
C LYS A 47 -1.96 -38.22 1.89
N GLU A 48 -2.62 -38.61 0.79
CA GLU A 48 -2.69 -37.77 -0.40
C GLU A 48 -3.17 -36.39 0.05
N LEU A 49 -2.35 -35.38 -0.23
CA LEU A 49 -2.71 -34.02 0.09
C LEU A 49 -3.97 -33.68 -0.72
N PRO A 50 -5.00 -33.07 -0.09
CA PRO A 50 -6.18 -32.65 -0.84
C PRO A 50 -5.74 -31.73 -1.98
N GLY A 51 -6.13 -32.12 -3.19
CA GLY A 51 -6.09 -31.28 -4.37
C GLY A 51 -7.29 -30.34 -4.41
N ALA A 52 -7.35 -29.51 -5.43
CA ALA A 52 -8.48 -28.63 -5.67
C ALA A 52 -9.77 -29.42 -5.95
N ASP A 53 -10.84 -29.16 -5.19
CA ASP A 53 -12.19 -29.70 -5.40
C ASP A 53 -13.28 -28.60 -5.48
N GLY A 54 -12.87 -27.32 -5.45
CA GLY A 54 -13.75 -26.16 -5.45
C GLY A 54 -14.33 -25.82 -4.07
N THR A 55 -13.96 -26.55 -3.01
CA THR A 55 -14.48 -26.38 -1.65
C THR A 55 -13.38 -26.36 -0.60
N TRP A 56 -12.46 -27.32 -0.64
CA TRP A 56 -11.38 -27.47 0.34
C TRP A 56 -10.44 -26.27 0.36
N GLU A 57 -10.12 -25.74 -0.82
CA GLU A 57 -9.22 -24.59 -1.02
C GLU A 57 -9.69 -23.32 -0.32
N TRP A 58 -11.00 -23.19 -0.09
CA TRP A 58 -11.64 -22.06 0.57
C TRP A 58 -12.01 -22.30 2.05
N GLN A 59 -11.71 -23.49 2.61
CA GLN A 59 -12.06 -23.86 4.00
C GLN A 59 -11.61 -22.81 5.04
N ASP A 60 -10.45 -22.17 4.82
CA ASP A 60 -9.82 -21.26 5.76
C ASP A 60 -10.29 -19.80 5.57
N TYR A 61 -10.93 -19.46 4.45
CA TYR A 61 -11.33 -18.08 4.13
C TYR A 61 -12.22 -17.44 5.23
N PRO A 62 -13.31 -18.08 5.71
CA PRO A 62 -14.15 -17.49 6.75
C PRO A 62 -13.40 -17.31 8.08
N ALA A 63 -12.51 -18.26 8.42
CA ALA A 63 -11.73 -18.24 9.64
C ALA A 63 -10.66 -17.13 9.62
N VAL A 64 -9.94 -16.96 8.51
CA VAL A 64 -8.96 -15.88 8.33
C VAL A 64 -9.65 -14.52 8.34
N ARG A 65 -10.77 -14.35 7.62
CA ARG A 65 -11.58 -13.11 7.65
C ARG A 65 -12.03 -12.74 9.06
N ALA A 66 -12.55 -13.71 9.83
CA ALA A 66 -12.96 -13.48 11.21
C ALA A 66 -11.77 -13.10 12.11
N ARG A 67 -10.61 -13.75 11.95
CA ARG A 67 -9.38 -13.42 12.69
C ARG A 67 -8.83 -12.02 12.35
N ILE A 68 -8.87 -11.59 11.09
CA ILE A 68 -8.49 -10.23 10.66
C ILE A 68 -9.40 -9.19 11.33
N ALA A 69 -10.72 -9.39 11.25
CA ALA A 69 -11.70 -8.49 11.85
C ALA A 69 -11.55 -8.39 13.38
N GLN A 70 -11.32 -9.54 14.05
CA GLN A 70 -11.03 -9.57 15.48
C GLN A 70 -9.73 -8.84 15.83
N ALA A 71 -8.64 -9.07 15.10
CA ALA A 71 -7.36 -8.39 15.36
C ALA A 71 -7.44 -6.87 15.18
N LYS A 72 -8.17 -6.38 14.16
CA LYS A 72 -8.46 -4.94 14.01
C LYS A 72 -9.40 -4.41 15.12
N ALA A 73 -10.31 -5.22 15.65
CA ALA A 73 -11.16 -4.85 16.79
C ALA A 73 -10.37 -4.79 18.12
N ASP A 74 -9.52 -5.78 18.39
CA ASP A 74 -8.65 -5.84 19.57
C ASP A 74 -7.66 -4.65 19.57
N HIS A 75 -7.13 -4.28 18.41
CA HIS A 75 -6.28 -3.10 18.27
C HIS A 75 -7.00 -1.80 18.68
N ARG A 76 -8.25 -1.60 18.24
CA ARG A 76 -9.07 -0.44 18.64
C ARG A 76 -9.40 -0.47 20.14
N ALA A 77 -9.75 -1.64 20.68
CA ALA A 77 -10.03 -1.80 22.11
C ALA A 77 -8.80 -1.51 23.00
N ALA A 78 -7.59 -1.82 22.52
CA ALA A 78 -6.33 -1.53 23.21
C ALA A 78 -5.90 -0.05 23.12
N ASN A 79 -6.48 0.76 22.22
CA ASN A 79 -6.10 2.15 21.99
C ASN A 79 -7.33 3.09 22.13
N PRO A 80 -7.94 3.17 23.33
CA PRO A 80 -9.16 3.97 23.56
C PRO A 80 -8.91 5.47 23.36
N VAL A 81 -9.95 6.18 22.93
CA VAL A 81 -9.92 7.62 22.63
C VAL A 81 -10.62 8.41 23.73
N ALA A 82 -10.02 9.55 24.14
CA ALA A 82 -10.60 10.45 25.13
C ALA A 82 -11.39 11.59 24.47
N SER A 83 -12.50 12.00 25.11
CA SER A 83 -13.31 13.16 24.69
C SER A 83 -12.49 14.45 24.66
N ILE A 84 -12.71 15.28 23.63
CA ILE A 84 -12.01 16.55 23.45
C ILE A 84 -12.85 17.68 24.08
N PRO A 85 -12.27 18.60 24.86
CA PRO A 85 -12.96 19.79 25.34
C PRO A 85 -13.49 20.64 24.18
N VAL A 86 -14.76 21.03 24.25
CA VAL A 86 -15.44 21.90 23.29
C VAL A 86 -15.94 23.16 23.97
N LEU A 87 -16.07 24.25 23.22
CA LEU A 87 -16.82 25.41 23.66
C LEU A 87 -18.31 25.04 23.75
N ASP A 88 -18.92 25.31 24.90
CA ASP A 88 -20.34 25.08 25.18
C ASP A 88 -20.86 26.29 25.97
N PHE A 89 -21.52 27.22 25.29
CA PHE A 89 -21.99 28.49 25.85
C PHE A 89 -23.39 28.32 26.49
N ASP A 90 -23.59 28.96 27.64
CA ASP A 90 -24.92 29.02 28.27
C ASP A 90 -25.91 29.74 27.33
N PRO A 91 -27.05 29.12 26.93
CA PRO A 91 -28.07 29.75 26.11
C PRO A 91 -28.62 31.07 26.68
N ALA A 92 -28.54 31.30 27.99
CA ALA A 92 -28.93 32.57 28.62
C ALA A 92 -27.94 33.71 28.35
N GLU A 93 -26.67 33.39 28.10
CA GLU A 93 -25.55 34.34 28.04
C GLU A 93 -25.13 34.70 26.61
N LEU A 94 -25.76 34.14 25.59
CA LEU A 94 -25.36 34.28 24.18
C LEU A 94 -25.19 35.73 23.71
N ALA A 95 -25.99 36.67 24.22
CA ALA A 95 -25.85 38.09 23.91
C ALA A 95 -24.54 38.69 24.46
N ARG A 96 -24.12 38.31 25.67
CA ARG A 96 -22.81 38.71 26.22
C ARG A 96 -21.67 38.08 25.41
N HIS A 97 -21.80 36.81 25.03
CA HIS A 97 -20.80 36.14 24.20
C HIS A 97 -20.67 36.81 22.82
N ALA A 98 -21.78 37.15 22.16
CA ALA A 98 -21.78 37.87 20.88
C ALA A 98 -21.10 39.25 20.98
N ALA A 99 -21.42 40.03 22.02
CA ALA A 99 -20.80 41.34 22.28
C ALA A 99 -19.33 41.28 22.75
N GLN A 100 -18.79 40.08 23.03
CA GLN A 100 -17.38 39.83 23.33
C GLN A 100 -16.57 39.33 22.11
N LEU A 101 -17.23 39.09 20.98
CA LEU A 101 -16.56 38.70 19.74
C LEU A 101 -16.19 39.95 18.92
N GLN A 102 -14.89 40.11 18.68
CA GLN A 102 -14.29 41.21 17.96
C GLN A 102 -13.12 40.71 17.14
N PHE A 103 -13.30 40.71 15.82
CA PHE A 103 -12.24 40.39 14.86
C PHE A 103 -11.50 41.66 14.43
N GLN A 104 -10.37 41.51 13.74
CA GLN A 104 -9.74 42.63 13.06
C GLN A 104 -10.55 43.00 11.81
N PRO A 105 -10.64 44.28 11.42
CA PRO A 105 -11.14 44.66 10.10
C PRO A 105 -10.17 44.10 9.03
N PRO A 106 -10.65 43.35 8.03
CA PRO A 106 -9.79 42.82 6.97
C PRO A 106 -9.26 43.95 6.08
N GLY A 107 -8.14 43.67 5.40
CA GLY A 107 -7.63 44.52 4.32
C GLY A 107 -8.55 44.52 3.10
N ALA A 108 -8.20 45.34 2.11
CA ALA A 108 -8.98 45.47 0.87
C ALA A 108 -8.95 44.20 -0.01
N LEU A 109 -7.95 43.34 0.19
CA LEU A 109 -7.74 42.06 -0.47
C LEU A 109 -7.13 41.08 0.55
N PRO A 110 -7.95 40.46 1.42
CA PRO A 110 -7.45 39.55 2.47
C PRO A 110 -6.81 38.30 1.85
N LEU A 111 -5.97 37.59 2.61
CA LEU A 111 -5.43 36.33 2.14
C LEU A 111 -6.50 35.24 2.14
N VAL A 112 -7.31 35.18 3.19
CA VAL A 112 -8.35 34.16 3.38
C VAL A 112 -9.71 34.81 3.63
N SER A 113 -10.75 34.19 3.07
CA SER A 113 -12.15 34.48 3.40
C SER A 113 -12.78 33.26 4.05
N ILE A 114 -13.13 33.33 5.33
CA ILE A 114 -13.88 32.26 6.01
C ILE A 114 -15.36 32.49 5.76
N LEU A 115 -15.97 31.63 4.95
CA LEU A 115 -17.38 31.66 4.57
C LEU A 115 -18.17 30.65 5.41
N ILE A 116 -18.98 31.18 6.32
CA ILE A 116 -19.79 30.41 7.27
C ILE A 116 -21.27 30.47 6.85
N PRO A 117 -21.82 29.42 6.20
CA PRO A 117 -23.26 29.32 5.97
C PRO A 117 -24.00 29.04 7.29
N VAL A 118 -25.13 29.71 7.51
CA VAL A 118 -25.91 29.62 8.74
C VAL A 118 -27.40 29.50 8.41
N PHE A 119 -28.09 28.57 9.08
CA PHE A 119 -29.54 28.59 9.20
C PHE A 119 -29.94 28.15 10.62
N ASN A 120 -30.39 29.14 11.41
CA ASN A 120 -30.62 29.03 12.85
C ASN A 120 -29.37 28.53 13.61
N ASN A 121 -29.59 28.00 14.81
CA ASN A 121 -28.56 27.45 15.70
C ASN A 121 -27.55 28.51 16.17
N ALA A 122 -28.04 29.70 16.54
CA ALA A 122 -27.21 30.84 16.93
C ALA A 122 -26.09 30.52 17.95
N LYS A 123 -26.35 29.59 18.89
CA LYS A 123 -25.35 29.08 19.84
C LYS A 123 -24.13 28.46 19.15
N LEU A 124 -24.35 27.55 18.20
CA LEU A 124 -23.28 26.88 17.45
C LEU A 124 -22.50 27.90 16.61
N THR A 125 -23.19 28.83 15.95
CA THR A 125 -22.55 29.92 15.20
C THR A 125 -21.65 30.79 16.07
N LEU A 126 -22.06 31.12 17.30
CA LEU A 126 -21.23 31.88 18.25
C LEU A 126 -20.05 31.05 18.80
N GLU A 127 -20.20 29.75 18.98
CA GLU A 127 -19.13 28.83 19.38
C GLU A 127 -18.10 28.64 18.26
N CYS A 128 -18.56 28.52 17.01
CA CYS A 128 -17.74 28.51 15.82
C CYS A 128 -16.89 29.80 15.74
N LEU A 129 -17.54 30.98 15.75
CA LEU A 129 -16.87 32.28 15.76
C LEU A 129 -15.90 32.44 16.94
N ALA A 130 -16.24 31.96 18.14
CA ALA A 130 -15.35 31.99 19.29
C ALA A 130 -14.12 31.10 19.13
N SER A 131 -14.27 29.90 18.56
CA SER A 131 -13.13 29.02 18.25
C SER A 131 -12.20 29.64 17.20
N ILE A 132 -12.76 30.34 16.21
CA ILE A 132 -11.98 31.12 15.23
C ILE A 132 -11.22 32.24 15.96
N GLN A 133 -11.88 33.05 16.80
CA GLN A 133 -11.21 34.12 17.54
C GLN A 133 -10.09 33.62 18.49
N GLN A 134 -10.19 32.39 18.99
CA GLN A 134 -9.16 31.76 19.83
C GLN A 134 -7.97 31.19 19.04
N HIS A 135 -8.13 30.92 17.74
CA HIS A 135 -7.18 30.17 16.92
C HIS A 135 -6.88 30.79 15.55
N LEU A 136 -7.27 32.04 15.31
CA LEU A 136 -6.85 32.82 14.15
C LEU A 136 -5.45 33.42 14.40
N PRO A 137 -4.49 33.30 13.47
CA PRO A 137 -3.19 33.96 13.61
C PRO A 137 -3.35 35.48 13.58
N ALA A 138 -2.63 36.19 14.46
CA ALA A 138 -2.78 37.64 14.64
C ALA A 138 -2.14 38.48 13.51
N ASP A 139 -1.36 37.84 12.64
CA ASP A 139 -0.62 38.40 11.50
C ASP A 139 -1.25 38.06 10.14
N LEU A 140 -2.32 37.24 10.13
CA LEU A 140 -3.01 36.81 8.91
C LEU A 140 -4.19 37.74 8.58
N ASP A 141 -4.21 38.30 7.37
CA ASP A 141 -5.34 39.12 6.90
C ASP A 141 -6.50 38.22 6.44
N VAL A 142 -7.61 38.23 7.18
CA VAL A 142 -8.74 37.32 7.00
C VAL A 142 -10.08 38.05 7.11
N GLU A 143 -10.95 37.94 6.10
CA GLU A 143 -12.37 38.32 6.24
C GLU A 143 -13.20 37.15 6.75
N ILE A 144 -14.14 37.41 7.66
CA ILE A 144 -15.15 36.44 8.10
C ILE A 144 -16.49 36.85 7.53
N ILE A 145 -17.04 36.02 6.65
CA ILE A 145 -18.34 36.20 6.01
C ILE A 145 -19.32 35.22 6.65
N VAL A 146 -20.38 35.73 7.27
CA VAL A 146 -21.46 34.88 7.80
C VAL A 146 -22.67 35.04 6.89
N ALA A 147 -23.03 33.96 6.20
CA ALA A 147 -24.10 33.90 5.20
C ALA A 147 -25.36 33.27 5.83
N ASP A 148 -26.27 34.13 6.31
CA ASP A 148 -27.52 33.73 6.95
C ASP A 148 -28.64 33.48 5.92
N ASP A 149 -29.08 32.22 5.82
CA ASP A 149 -30.12 31.75 4.91
C ASP A 149 -31.54 32.00 5.44
N ALA A 150 -31.79 33.25 5.85
CA ALA A 150 -33.01 33.75 6.46
C ALA A 150 -33.41 33.04 7.78
N SER A 151 -32.48 32.90 8.71
CA SER A 151 -32.70 32.35 10.06
C SER A 151 -33.86 33.02 10.78
N THR A 152 -34.61 32.22 11.53
CA THR A 152 -35.84 32.59 12.25
C THR A 152 -35.66 32.63 13.77
N ASP A 153 -34.51 32.16 14.29
CA ASP A 153 -34.14 32.25 15.70
C ASP A 153 -33.41 33.57 16.04
N GLN A 154 -32.67 33.59 17.15
CA GLN A 154 -31.94 34.77 17.63
C GLN A 154 -30.70 35.15 16.78
N THR A 155 -30.34 34.36 15.75
CA THR A 155 -29.13 34.54 14.93
C THR A 155 -28.95 35.98 14.43
N GLN A 156 -29.99 36.59 13.85
CA GLN A 156 -29.90 37.96 13.32
C GLN A 156 -29.59 39.00 14.42
N ALA A 157 -30.21 38.86 15.59
CA ALA A 157 -30.04 39.80 16.69
C ALA A 157 -28.68 39.65 17.39
N LEU A 158 -28.12 38.43 17.38
CA LEU A 158 -26.82 38.12 17.98
C LEU A 158 -25.65 38.49 17.05
N LEU A 159 -25.71 38.11 15.77
CA LEU A 159 -24.64 38.44 14.81
C LEU A 159 -24.51 39.94 14.54
N GLY A 160 -25.61 40.70 14.67
CA GLY A 160 -25.56 42.17 14.63
C GLY A 160 -24.79 42.85 15.78
N GLN A 161 -24.32 42.09 16.78
CA GLN A 161 -23.49 42.56 17.90
C GLN A 161 -22.01 42.17 17.76
N VAL A 162 -21.67 41.27 16.83
CA VAL A 162 -20.29 40.78 16.63
C VAL A 162 -19.52 41.81 15.80
N ALA A 163 -18.37 42.28 16.31
CA ALA A 163 -17.61 43.33 15.65
C ALA A 163 -16.73 42.78 14.50
N ASN A 164 -16.75 43.51 13.38
CA ASN A 164 -15.93 43.30 12.17
C ASN A 164 -16.19 41.99 11.38
N ILE A 165 -17.33 41.31 11.57
CA ILE A 165 -17.80 40.29 10.61
C ILE A 165 -18.58 40.92 9.45
N ARG A 166 -18.52 40.27 8.28
CA ARG A 166 -19.31 40.60 7.10
C ARG A 166 -20.57 39.75 7.06
N TYR A 167 -21.60 40.20 7.78
CA TYR A 167 -22.89 39.54 7.85
C TYR A 167 -23.72 39.78 6.57
N LEU A 168 -23.99 38.69 5.83
CA LEU A 168 -24.81 38.67 4.61
C LEU A 168 -26.08 37.86 4.90
N ARG A 169 -27.26 38.41 4.61
CA ARG A 169 -28.54 37.76 4.93
C ARG A 169 -29.48 37.68 3.73
N ASN A 170 -30.05 36.49 3.51
CA ASN A 170 -31.04 36.25 2.47
C ASN A 170 -32.44 36.72 2.89
N SER A 171 -33.29 37.08 1.93
CA SER A 171 -34.69 37.48 2.20
C SER A 171 -35.62 36.30 2.43
N HIS A 172 -35.18 35.10 2.05
CA HIS A 172 -35.86 33.81 2.17
C HIS A 172 -34.80 32.71 2.18
N ASN A 173 -35.15 31.53 2.69
CA ASN A 173 -34.27 30.37 2.70
C ASN A 173 -34.06 29.85 1.26
N LEU A 174 -32.81 29.68 0.85
CA LEU A 174 -32.39 29.21 -0.47
C LEU A 174 -31.92 27.74 -0.46
N GLY A 175 -31.53 27.22 0.71
CA GLY A 175 -30.81 25.97 0.88
C GLY A 175 -29.28 26.14 0.84
N PHE A 176 -28.56 25.24 1.50
CA PHE A 176 -27.11 25.28 1.73
C PHE A 176 -26.29 25.67 0.49
N LEU A 177 -26.43 24.91 -0.61
CA LEU A 177 -25.66 25.12 -1.83
C LEU A 177 -25.86 26.54 -2.41
N ARG A 178 -27.11 27.00 -2.49
CA ARG A 178 -27.45 28.32 -3.05
C ARG A 178 -26.96 29.47 -2.16
N ASN A 179 -27.11 29.34 -0.85
CA ASN A 179 -26.60 30.31 0.10
C ASN A 179 -25.06 30.44 -0.01
N CYS A 180 -24.36 29.30 -0.02
CA CYS A 180 -22.91 29.23 -0.24
C CYS A 180 -22.49 29.88 -1.58
N ASN A 181 -23.18 29.60 -2.68
CA ASN A 181 -22.86 30.15 -4.00
C ASN A 181 -23.14 31.65 -4.10
N GLN A 182 -24.26 32.12 -3.54
CA GLN A 182 -24.60 33.55 -3.53
C GLN A 182 -23.58 34.34 -2.70
N ALA A 183 -23.14 33.81 -1.55
CA ALA A 183 -22.08 34.41 -0.75
C ALA A 183 -20.70 34.31 -1.42
N MET A 184 -20.37 33.22 -2.13
CA MET A 184 -19.13 33.09 -2.89
C MET A 184 -18.95 34.20 -3.94
N SER A 185 -20.04 34.69 -4.55
CA SER A 185 -19.98 35.84 -5.48
C SER A 185 -19.39 37.11 -4.83
N GLN A 186 -19.53 37.23 -3.51
CA GLN A 186 -19.14 38.41 -2.71
C GLN A 186 -17.77 38.30 -2.02
N VAL A 187 -17.19 37.10 -1.94
CA VAL A 187 -15.85 36.83 -1.38
C VAL A 187 -14.77 37.66 -2.10
N THR A 188 -13.80 38.24 -1.39
CA THR A 188 -12.70 39.02 -1.99
C THR A 188 -11.30 38.43 -1.77
N GLY A 189 -11.12 37.53 -0.81
CA GLY A 189 -9.80 36.99 -0.47
C GLY A 189 -9.21 36.04 -1.51
N ALA A 190 -7.90 35.77 -1.42
CA ALA A 190 -7.17 34.90 -2.36
C ALA A 190 -7.61 33.42 -2.27
N PHE A 191 -7.91 32.95 -1.05
CA PHE A 191 -8.49 31.63 -0.78
C PHE A 191 -9.82 31.76 -0.02
N THR A 192 -10.75 30.82 -0.24
CA THR A 192 -11.96 30.68 0.58
C THR A 192 -11.85 29.42 1.43
N VAL A 193 -12.20 29.55 2.72
CA VAL A 193 -12.60 28.40 3.55
C VAL A 193 -14.12 28.32 3.55
N TYR A 194 -14.70 27.21 3.09
CA TYR A 194 -16.06 26.84 3.50
C TYR A 194 -15.98 26.23 4.91
N LEU A 195 -16.74 26.75 5.87
CA LEU A 195 -16.72 26.30 7.27
C LEU A 195 -18.14 26.25 7.85
N ASN A 196 -18.64 25.06 8.18
CA ASN A 196 -19.98 24.93 8.78
C ASN A 196 -20.05 25.53 10.19
N ASN A 197 -21.22 26.06 10.56
CA ASN A 197 -21.44 26.69 11.86
C ASN A 197 -21.50 25.70 13.04
N ASP A 198 -21.49 24.38 12.79
CA ASP A 198 -21.36 23.32 13.79
C ASP A 198 -19.93 22.73 13.88
N VAL A 199 -18.94 23.42 13.31
CA VAL A 199 -17.49 23.18 13.49
C VAL A 199 -16.89 24.13 14.53
N GLN A 200 -16.01 23.61 15.37
CA GLN A 200 -15.06 24.37 16.19
C GLN A 200 -13.64 24.07 15.69
N VAL A 201 -12.87 25.11 15.36
CA VAL A 201 -11.48 24.96 14.87
C VAL A 201 -10.51 24.80 16.05
N THR A 202 -9.28 24.33 15.79
CA THR A 202 -8.21 24.21 16.81
C THR A 202 -6.96 25.01 16.42
N ALA A 203 -6.02 25.22 17.35
CA ALA A 203 -4.77 25.93 17.07
C ALA A 203 -4.00 25.32 15.88
N GLY A 204 -3.42 26.17 15.02
CA GLY A 204 -2.64 25.76 13.84
C GLY A 204 -3.45 25.36 12.61
N TRP A 205 -4.78 25.35 12.67
CA TRP A 205 -5.63 24.78 11.62
C TRP A 205 -5.48 25.48 10.26
N LEU A 206 -5.47 26.81 10.23
CA LEU A 206 -5.51 27.57 8.99
C LEU A 206 -4.13 27.65 8.35
N GLU A 207 -3.10 27.79 9.18
CA GLU A 207 -1.68 27.76 8.78
C GLU A 207 -1.32 26.42 8.13
N ALA A 208 -1.78 25.30 8.72
CA ALA A 208 -1.57 23.97 8.16
C ALA A 208 -2.34 23.75 6.85
N LEU A 209 -3.60 24.20 6.75
CA LEU A 209 -4.32 24.13 5.46
C LEU A 209 -3.59 24.97 4.40
N LEU A 210 -3.15 26.19 4.73
CA LEU A 210 -2.42 27.08 3.82
C LEU A 210 -1.05 26.52 3.39
N SER A 211 -0.28 25.89 4.29
CA SER A 211 1.06 25.35 3.94
C SER A 211 1.00 24.37 2.79
N THR A 212 -0.07 23.57 2.71
CA THR A 212 -0.32 22.60 1.63
C THR A 212 -0.17 23.21 0.23
N PHE A 213 -0.55 24.47 0.02
CA PHE A 213 -0.43 25.19 -1.27
C PHE A 213 0.98 25.69 -1.59
N ALA A 214 1.91 25.63 -0.64
CA ALA A 214 3.34 25.88 -0.81
C ALA A 214 4.17 24.58 -0.81
N ASP A 215 3.70 23.56 -0.08
CA ASP A 215 4.34 22.26 0.07
C ASP A 215 4.10 21.32 -1.14
N PHE A 216 3.02 21.52 -1.90
CA PHE A 216 2.62 20.67 -3.02
C PHE A 216 2.17 21.45 -4.27
N ASP A 217 2.52 20.94 -5.44
CA ASP A 217 2.04 21.43 -6.74
C ASP A 217 0.55 21.14 -6.97
N LYS A 218 -0.10 21.98 -7.79
CA LYS A 218 -1.48 21.80 -8.30
C LYS A 218 -2.57 21.62 -7.25
N VAL A 219 -2.37 21.98 -5.98
CA VAL A 219 -3.44 21.89 -4.95
C VAL A 219 -4.64 22.78 -5.35
N GLY A 220 -5.82 22.18 -5.47
CA GLY A 220 -7.07 22.87 -5.76
C GLY A 220 -8.03 22.91 -4.56
N ALA A 221 -7.96 21.93 -3.66
CA ALA A 221 -8.63 21.95 -2.37
C ALA A 221 -7.84 21.17 -1.31
N VAL A 222 -7.98 21.57 -0.05
CA VAL A 222 -7.48 20.84 1.11
C VAL A 222 -8.47 20.85 2.27
N GLY A 223 -8.59 19.71 2.95
CA GLY A 223 -9.41 19.54 4.14
C GLY A 223 -8.62 19.03 5.36
N PRO A 224 -9.08 19.34 6.59
CA PRO A 224 -8.42 18.96 7.84
C PRO A 224 -8.76 17.52 8.27
N LYS A 225 -8.19 17.13 9.41
CA LYS A 225 -8.67 16.00 10.24
C LYS A 225 -9.92 16.41 11.01
N PHE A 226 -11.03 15.73 10.75
CA PHE A 226 -12.28 15.95 11.47
C PHE A 226 -12.36 14.97 12.65
N VAL A 227 -12.56 15.49 13.86
CA VAL A 227 -12.80 14.68 15.06
C VAL A 227 -14.14 15.01 15.67
N TYR A 228 -14.79 14.02 16.28
CA TYR A 228 -15.98 14.23 17.08
C TYR A 228 -15.63 14.82 18.46
N PRO A 229 -16.59 15.43 19.19
CA PRO A 229 -16.42 15.77 20.61
C PRO A 229 -16.07 14.56 21.50
N SER A 230 -16.43 13.34 21.08
CA SER A 230 -15.99 12.07 21.71
C SER A 230 -14.49 11.76 21.46
N GLY A 231 -13.77 12.64 20.76
CA GLY A 231 -12.38 12.50 20.34
C GLY A 231 -12.14 11.52 19.19
N HIS A 232 -13.11 10.66 18.86
CA HIS A 232 -12.96 9.68 17.79
C HIS A 232 -12.88 10.38 16.42
N LEU A 233 -12.13 9.78 15.49
CA LEU A 233 -11.99 10.28 14.12
C LEU A 233 -13.35 10.21 13.40
N GLN A 234 -13.80 11.33 12.81
CA GLN A 234 -14.89 11.30 11.83
C GLN A 234 -14.32 10.85 10.48
N GLU A 235 -13.33 11.57 9.98
CA GLU A 235 -12.69 11.31 8.70
C GLU A 235 -11.26 11.86 8.63
N ALA A 236 -10.38 11.10 8.00
CA ALA A 236 -9.06 11.50 7.54
C ALA A 236 -9.07 11.75 6.02
N GLY A 237 -10.04 12.56 5.57
CA GLY A 237 -10.50 12.61 4.19
C GLY A 237 -11.45 11.44 3.83
N ALA A 238 -11.95 11.43 2.60
CA ALA A 238 -12.93 10.44 2.14
C ALA A 238 -12.49 9.74 0.85
N ALA A 239 -12.95 8.49 0.69
CA ALA A 239 -12.79 7.66 -0.50
C ALA A 239 -14.14 7.45 -1.22
N LEU A 240 -14.13 7.30 -2.55
CA LEU A 240 -15.31 7.02 -3.37
C LEU A 240 -15.22 5.61 -3.97
N ALA A 241 -16.33 4.87 -3.96
CA ALA A 241 -16.46 3.58 -4.66
C ALA A 241 -17.10 3.75 -6.06
N PRO A 242 -17.01 2.75 -6.97
CA PRO A 242 -17.51 2.86 -8.36
C PRO A 242 -19.03 3.04 -8.46
N ASP A 243 -19.75 2.70 -7.40
CA ASP A 243 -21.18 2.94 -7.24
C ASP A 243 -21.51 4.35 -6.69
N GLY A 244 -20.51 5.23 -6.59
CA GLY A 244 -20.63 6.59 -6.08
C GLY A 244 -20.80 6.69 -4.56
N LEU A 245 -20.81 5.57 -3.83
CA LEU A 245 -20.89 5.59 -2.37
C LEU A 245 -19.55 5.99 -1.76
N SER A 246 -19.59 6.92 -0.82
CA SER A 246 -18.41 7.38 -0.10
C SER A 246 -18.11 6.54 1.15
N THR A 247 -16.84 6.55 1.56
CA THR A 247 -16.36 6.01 2.83
C THR A 247 -15.50 7.07 3.52
N MET A 248 -15.91 7.48 4.72
CA MET A 248 -15.11 8.32 5.61
C MET A 248 -13.90 7.53 6.10
N VAL A 249 -12.68 7.96 5.77
CA VAL A 249 -11.46 7.18 6.04
C VAL A 249 -11.14 7.24 7.53
N GLY A 250 -11.10 6.08 8.19
CA GLY A 250 -10.87 5.97 9.64
C GLY A 250 -12.08 6.31 10.51
N PHE A 251 -13.31 6.24 9.97
CA PHE A 251 -14.54 6.50 10.72
C PHE A 251 -14.62 5.73 12.06
N ALA A 252 -14.83 6.48 13.13
CA ALA A 252 -14.90 6.01 14.53
C ALA A 252 -13.63 5.31 15.05
N GLU A 253 -12.47 5.52 14.41
CA GLU A 253 -11.17 5.02 14.86
C GLU A 253 -10.39 6.06 15.68
N ASN A 254 -9.17 5.73 16.09
CA ASN A 254 -8.32 6.60 16.89
C ASN A 254 -7.56 7.60 15.99
N PRO A 255 -7.78 8.92 16.11
CA PRO A 255 -7.13 9.93 15.25
C PRO A 255 -5.62 10.07 15.49
N GLY A 256 -5.06 9.39 16.50
CA GLY A 256 -3.63 9.29 16.78
C GLY A 256 -2.92 8.13 16.06
N GLU A 257 -3.63 7.25 15.33
CA GLU A 257 -2.96 6.21 14.53
C GLU A 257 -2.06 6.85 13.45
N PRO A 258 -0.82 6.37 13.23
CA PRO A 258 0.12 7.00 12.28
C PRO A 258 -0.44 7.14 10.86
N ARG A 259 -1.24 6.19 10.38
CA ARG A 259 -1.89 6.24 9.05
C ARG A 259 -2.83 7.45 8.82
N PHE A 260 -3.32 8.08 9.88
CA PHE A 260 -4.13 9.30 9.78
C PHE A 260 -3.33 10.58 10.03
N ASN A 261 -2.00 10.48 10.13
CA ASN A 261 -1.12 11.58 10.54
C ASN A 261 0.04 11.85 9.55
N TYR A 262 -0.24 11.71 8.25
CA TYR A 262 0.55 12.30 7.16
C TYR A 262 -0.35 12.96 6.11
N THR A 263 0.16 14.03 5.48
CA THR A 263 -0.52 14.73 4.38
C THR A 263 -0.53 13.88 3.12
N ARG A 264 -1.68 13.72 2.47
CA ARG A 264 -1.83 12.86 1.27
C ARG A 264 -3.01 13.28 0.39
N ARG A 265 -3.03 12.82 -0.86
CA ARG A 265 -4.19 12.96 -1.76
C ARG A 265 -5.31 12.02 -1.35
N VAL A 266 -6.57 12.44 -1.53
CA VAL A 266 -7.80 11.69 -1.17
C VAL A 266 -8.88 11.91 -2.24
N ASP A 267 -9.90 11.04 -2.36
CA ASP A 267 -10.92 11.19 -3.42
C ASP A 267 -11.78 12.45 -3.23
N TYR A 268 -12.08 12.85 -1.98
CA TYR A 268 -12.57 14.18 -1.63
C TYR A 268 -12.37 14.50 -0.15
N VAL A 269 -12.71 15.73 0.26
CA VAL A 269 -12.79 16.18 1.66
C VAL A 269 -14.14 16.88 1.89
N SER A 270 -14.73 16.73 3.08
CA SER A 270 -16.08 17.24 3.30
C SER A 270 -16.19 18.76 3.33
N GLY A 271 -17.25 19.28 2.69
CA GLY A 271 -17.54 20.72 2.56
C GLY A 271 -17.79 21.46 3.88
N ALA A 272 -17.84 20.75 5.01
CA ALA A 272 -17.95 21.31 6.35
C ALA A 272 -16.66 22.02 6.82
N CYS A 273 -15.49 21.68 6.27
CA CYS A 273 -14.26 22.47 6.39
C CYS A 273 -13.34 22.22 5.19
N LEU A 274 -13.31 23.14 4.23
CA LEU A 274 -12.57 22.99 2.97
C LEU A 274 -11.95 24.33 2.55
N LEU A 275 -10.62 24.38 2.43
CA LEU A 275 -9.86 25.53 1.91
C LEU A 275 -9.54 25.33 0.42
N ALA A 276 -9.85 26.30 -0.43
CA ALA A 276 -9.55 26.27 -1.87
C ALA A 276 -9.31 27.68 -2.45
N PRO A 277 -8.58 27.83 -3.57
CA PRO A 277 -8.32 29.12 -4.19
C PRO A 277 -9.63 29.76 -4.69
N THR A 278 -9.90 31.00 -4.29
CA THR A 278 -11.15 31.72 -4.62
C THR A 278 -11.39 31.81 -6.12
N ALA A 279 -10.30 32.01 -6.89
CA ALA A 279 -10.35 32.08 -8.36
C ALA A 279 -10.73 30.75 -9.03
N LEU A 280 -10.43 29.60 -8.39
CA LEU A 280 -10.82 28.28 -8.87
C LEU A 280 -12.29 28.00 -8.55
N LEU A 281 -12.72 28.25 -7.30
CA LEU A 281 -14.12 28.10 -6.89
C LEU A 281 -15.07 28.97 -7.74
N LYS A 282 -14.68 30.21 -8.03
CA LYS A 282 -15.46 31.12 -8.91
C LYS A 282 -15.45 30.72 -10.39
N ARG A 283 -14.44 29.98 -10.85
CA ARG A 283 -14.40 29.41 -12.22
C ARG A 283 -15.34 28.22 -12.35
N ILE A 284 -15.33 27.34 -11.36
CA ILE A 284 -16.18 26.14 -11.28
C ILE A 284 -17.66 26.51 -11.04
N GLY A 285 -17.90 27.59 -10.28
CA GLY A 285 -19.24 28.09 -9.95
C GLY A 285 -19.73 27.73 -8.54
N GLY A 286 -18.85 27.21 -7.68
CA GLY A 286 -19.20 26.73 -6.34
C GLY A 286 -19.84 25.33 -6.35
N PHE A 287 -20.77 25.08 -5.43
CA PHE A 287 -21.46 23.79 -5.32
C PHE A 287 -22.52 23.63 -6.42
N SER A 288 -22.56 22.49 -7.11
CA SER A 288 -23.50 22.31 -8.22
C SER A 288 -24.95 22.11 -7.73
N GLU A 289 -25.88 22.97 -8.17
CA GLU A 289 -27.31 22.87 -7.82
C GLU A 289 -27.98 21.55 -8.26
N ALA A 290 -27.31 20.72 -9.07
CA ALA A 290 -27.74 19.35 -9.37
C ALA A 290 -27.85 18.45 -8.11
N PHE A 291 -27.20 18.84 -7.01
CA PHE A 291 -27.17 18.13 -5.73
C PHE A 291 -28.04 18.79 -4.63
N LEU A 292 -28.95 19.69 -5.01
CA LEU A 292 -29.96 20.19 -4.07
C LEU A 292 -30.85 19.03 -3.55
N PRO A 293 -31.14 18.96 -2.24
CA PRO A 293 -30.86 19.97 -1.22
C PRO A 293 -29.48 19.83 -0.54
N CYS A 294 -28.91 18.62 -0.49
CA CYS A 294 -27.61 18.29 0.12
C CYS A 294 -27.19 16.83 -0.20
N TYR A 295 -25.96 16.49 0.17
CA TYR A 295 -25.22 15.24 -0.09
C TYR A 295 -24.63 15.14 -1.51
N CYS A 296 -23.36 14.71 -1.57
CA CYS A 296 -22.51 14.60 -2.76
C CYS A 296 -22.14 15.95 -3.44
N GLU A 297 -22.47 17.10 -2.85
CA GLU A 297 -22.04 18.41 -3.32
C GLU A 297 -20.54 18.66 -3.11
N ASP A 298 -19.96 18.05 -2.07
CA ASP A 298 -18.55 18.14 -1.70
C ASP A 298 -17.67 17.23 -2.56
N SER A 299 -18.11 16.00 -2.82
CA SER A 299 -17.48 15.11 -3.79
C SER A 299 -17.61 15.65 -5.22
N ASP A 300 -18.75 16.24 -5.60
CA ASP A 300 -18.91 16.91 -6.89
C ASP A 300 -17.98 18.11 -7.07
N LEU A 301 -17.81 18.94 -6.04
CA LEU A 301 -16.87 20.06 -6.07
C LEU A 301 -15.43 19.55 -6.22
N CYS A 302 -15.03 18.53 -5.46
CA CYS A 302 -13.70 17.94 -5.53
C CYS A 302 -13.40 17.27 -6.89
N LEU A 303 -14.39 16.60 -7.50
CA LEU A 303 -14.27 16.04 -8.84
C LEU A 303 -14.21 17.15 -9.92
N SER A 304 -14.98 18.23 -9.74
CA SER A 304 -14.91 19.42 -10.62
C SER A 304 -13.55 20.12 -10.53
N ILE A 305 -12.93 20.15 -9.35
CA ILE A 305 -11.56 20.65 -9.14
C ILE A 305 -10.53 19.79 -9.90
N ARG A 306 -10.69 18.46 -9.93
CA ARG A 306 -9.82 17.59 -10.76
C ARG A 306 -10.03 17.75 -12.26
N ALA A 307 -11.25 18.02 -12.71
CA ALA A 307 -11.52 18.31 -14.12
C ALA A 307 -10.81 19.58 -14.62
N GLU A 308 -10.48 20.52 -13.72
CA GLU A 308 -9.63 21.69 -14.00
C GLU A 308 -8.12 21.41 -13.93
N GLY A 309 -7.71 20.15 -13.67
CA GLY A 309 -6.30 19.73 -13.61
C GLY A 309 -5.61 19.91 -12.25
N TYR A 310 -6.38 20.13 -11.18
CA TYR A 310 -5.89 20.30 -9.82
C TYR A 310 -6.08 19.03 -8.97
N GLU A 311 -5.43 18.97 -7.81
CA GLU A 311 -5.46 17.86 -6.87
C GLU A 311 -6.17 18.22 -5.55
N VAL A 312 -6.64 17.20 -4.83
CA VAL A 312 -7.36 17.36 -3.55
C VAL A 312 -6.61 16.65 -2.44
N TYR A 313 -6.27 17.39 -1.39
CA TYR A 313 -5.42 16.94 -0.29
C TYR A 313 -6.17 16.85 1.04
N TYR A 314 -5.71 15.91 1.86
CA TYR A 314 -5.98 15.84 3.28
C TYR A 314 -4.72 16.27 4.04
N ASN A 315 -4.83 17.24 4.94
CA ASN A 315 -3.73 17.67 5.80
C ASN A 315 -4.07 17.43 7.29
N PRO A 316 -3.39 16.50 7.99
CA PRO A 316 -3.69 16.12 9.37
C PRO A 316 -3.14 17.08 10.43
N HIS A 317 -2.27 18.02 10.04
CA HIS A 317 -1.75 19.05 10.93
C HIS A 317 -2.84 20.10 11.20
N ALA A 318 -3.78 20.28 10.27
CA ALA A 318 -5.06 20.92 10.55
C ALA A 318 -6.01 19.90 11.21
N THR A 319 -6.59 20.27 12.35
CA THR A 319 -7.63 19.49 13.02
C THR A 319 -8.81 20.41 13.33
N ILE A 320 -10.04 19.91 13.18
CA ILE A 320 -11.26 20.60 13.59
C ILE A 320 -12.21 19.62 14.31
N ILE A 321 -13.01 20.13 15.24
CA ILE A 321 -14.01 19.37 15.99
C ILE A 321 -15.37 19.63 15.36
N HIS A 322 -16.06 18.59 14.88
CA HIS A 322 -17.33 18.72 14.16
C HIS A 322 -18.46 18.05 14.92
N HIS A 323 -19.53 18.81 15.17
CA HIS A 323 -20.73 18.32 15.88
C HIS A 323 -21.76 17.73 14.91
N LEU A 324 -21.30 16.80 14.06
CA LEU A 324 -22.02 16.21 12.93
C LEU A 324 -23.50 15.90 13.24
N SER A 325 -24.37 16.24 12.28
CA SER A 325 -25.83 16.07 12.33
C SER A 325 -26.60 16.98 13.29
N LYS A 326 -25.99 17.91 14.04
CA LYS A 326 -26.78 18.93 14.77
C LYS A 326 -27.62 19.80 13.83
N THR A 327 -27.06 20.16 12.67
CA THR A 327 -27.72 20.93 11.62
C THR A 327 -28.74 20.11 10.82
N THR A 328 -28.48 18.81 10.56
CA THR A 328 -29.36 17.97 9.72
C THR A 328 -30.36 17.09 10.48
N ALA A 329 -30.25 16.91 11.80
CA ALA A 329 -31.21 16.12 12.60
C ALA A 329 -32.64 16.73 12.67
N ALA A 330 -32.84 17.95 12.16
CA ALA A 330 -34.16 18.51 11.92
C ALA A 330 -34.90 17.82 10.75
N ALA A 331 -34.18 17.10 9.87
CA ALA A 331 -34.75 16.25 8.84
C ALA A 331 -34.66 14.78 9.25
N GLY A 332 -35.76 14.04 9.13
CA GLY A 332 -35.83 12.62 9.49
C GLY A 332 -34.99 11.73 8.55
N ASP A 333 -34.63 10.54 9.04
CA ASP A 333 -33.75 9.61 8.32
C ASP A 333 -34.23 9.24 6.92
N ASP A 334 -35.55 9.13 6.69
CA ASP A 334 -36.13 8.89 5.36
C ASP A 334 -35.71 9.95 4.32
N PHE A 335 -35.70 11.24 4.70
CA PHE A 335 -35.29 12.34 3.84
C PHE A 335 -33.78 12.30 3.55
N LYS A 336 -32.98 11.97 4.58
CA LYS A 336 -31.53 11.80 4.45
C LYS A 336 -31.19 10.65 3.49
N MET A 337 -31.80 9.48 3.69
CA MET A 337 -31.58 8.31 2.84
C MET A 337 -32.08 8.52 1.41
N ALA A 338 -33.23 9.18 1.22
CA ALA A 338 -33.75 9.51 -0.11
C ALA A 338 -32.85 10.51 -0.85
N SER A 339 -32.33 11.53 -0.15
CA SER A 339 -31.42 12.53 -0.71
C SER A 339 -30.08 11.90 -1.11
N ILE A 340 -29.48 11.08 -0.25
CA ILE A 340 -28.26 10.30 -0.56
C ILE A 340 -28.49 9.40 -1.78
N ALA A 341 -29.56 8.60 -1.81
CA ALA A 341 -29.83 7.67 -2.92
C ALA A 341 -30.05 8.40 -4.26
N ASN A 342 -30.76 9.54 -4.25
CA ASN A 342 -30.93 10.38 -5.43
C ASN A 342 -29.59 10.97 -5.89
N ASN A 343 -28.83 11.56 -4.98
CA ASN A 343 -27.64 12.33 -5.32
C ASN A 343 -26.45 11.45 -5.69
N VAL A 344 -26.35 10.23 -5.16
CA VAL A 344 -25.43 9.19 -5.67
C VAL A 344 -25.79 8.82 -7.12
N SER A 345 -27.07 8.74 -7.48
CA SER A 345 -27.50 8.55 -8.88
C SER A 345 -27.15 9.74 -9.80
N VAL A 346 -27.16 10.97 -9.27
CA VAL A 346 -26.69 12.16 -9.99
C VAL A 346 -25.16 12.13 -10.15
N LEU A 347 -24.43 11.82 -9.08
CA LEU A 347 -22.96 11.72 -9.07
C LEU A 347 -22.47 10.70 -10.10
N ASN A 348 -23.03 9.49 -10.09
CA ASN A 348 -22.68 8.43 -11.05
C ASN A 348 -23.01 8.83 -12.50
N ARG A 349 -24.09 9.59 -12.74
CA ARG A 349 -24.45 10.08 -14.07
C ARG A 349 -23.51 11.17 -14.58
N LYS A 350 -22.88 11.95 -13.69
CA LYS A 350 -21.94 13.02 -14.03
C LYS A 350 -20.49 12.53 -14.10
N TRP A 351 -20.10 11.58 -13.23
CA TRP A 351 -18.70 11.21 -12.98
C TRP A 351 -18.41 9.69 -12.95
N GLY A 352 -19.39 8.82 -13.17
CA GLY A 352 -19.21 7.37 -12.98
C GLY A 352 -17.99 6.81 -13.70
N SER A 353 -17.79 7.16 -14.97
CA SER A 353 -16.60 6.77 -15.74
C SER A 353 -15.28 7.30 -15.17
N THR A 354 -15.25 8.51 -14.61
CA THR A 354 -14.07 9.10 -13.95
C THR A 354 -13.75 8.38 -12.63
N ILE A 355 -14.78 7.97 -11.89
CA ILE A 355 -14.61 7.22 -10.63
C ILE A 355 -14.16 5.78 -10.93
N GLU A 356 -14.78 5.11 -11.91
CA GLU A 356 -14.42 3.76 -12.35
C GLU A 356 -12.96 3.65 -12.82
N GLN A 357 -12.47 4.63 -13.61
CA GLN A 357 -11.14 4.59 -14.22
C GLN A 357 -9.96 4.53 -13.21
N HIS A 358 -10.15 4.98 -11.97
CA HIS A 358 -9.07 5.12 -10.98
C HIS A 358 -9.41 4.54 -9.59
N PHE A 359 -10.44 3.69 -9.50
CA PHE A 359 -10.82 3.07 -8.22
C PHE A 359 -10.01 1.82 -7.86
N ASP A 360 -9.86 0.90 -8.80
CA ASP A 360 -9.37 -0.44 -8.50
C ASP A 360 -7.84 -0.51 -8.35
N PRO A 361 -7.30 -1.06 -7.23
CA PRO A 361 -5.86 -1.16 -7.05
C PRO A 361 -5.18 -2.02 -8.11
N ARG A 362 -4.05 -1.52 -8.62
CA ARG A 362 -3.22 -2.23 -9.59
C ARG A 362 -2.39 -3.28 -8.86
N LEU A 363 -2.67 -4.56 -9.14
CA LEU A 363 -1.95 -5.69 -8.56
C LEU A 363 -0.66 -5.94 -9.35
N ILE A 364 0.50 -5.85 -8.68
CA ILE A 364 1.83 -6.02 -9.29
C ILE A 364 2.51 -7.24 -8.68
N CYS A 365 2.82 -8.24 -9.48
CA CYS A 365 3.53 -9.43 -8.98
C CYS A 365 5.05 -9.26 -9.15
N PHE A 366 5.84 -9.58 -8.12
CA PHE A 366 7.28 -9.75 -8.28
C PHE A 366 7.56 -10.89 -9.28
N TYR A 367 8.60 -10.77 -10.09
CA TYR A 367 8.89 -11.71 -11.18
C TYR A 367 10.38 -12.10 -11.18
N LEU A 368 10.64 -13.40 -11.03
CA LEU A 368 11.98 -13.98 -11.00
C LEU A 368 12.44 -14.35 -12.43
N PRO A 369 13.58 -13.81 -12.91
CA PRO A 369 14.10 -14.14 -14.23
C PRO A 369 14.88 -15.46 -14.30
N GLN A 370 15.18 -16.12 -13.18
CA GLN A 370 16.13 -17.26 -13.06
C GLN A 370 15.66 -18.60 -13.68
N PHE A 371 14.65 -18.58 -14.54
CA PHE A 371 14.19 -19.70 -15.36
C PHE A 371 14.81 -19.67 -16.78
N HIS A 372 16.09 -19.28 -16.86
CA HIS A 372 16.94 -19.48 -18.03
C HIS A 372 18.41 -19.68 -17.60
N PRO A 373 19.21 -20.49 -18.33
CA PRO A 373 20.62 -20.67 -18.02
C PRO A 373 21.46 -19.47 -18.48
N VAL A 374 22.45 -19.10 -17.67
CA VAL A 374 23.49 -18.11 -17.98
C VAL A 374 24.88 -18.67 -17.64
N PRO A 375 25.97 -18.23 -18.30
CA PRO A 375 27.30 -18.82 -18.15
C PRO A 375 27.83 -18.86 -16.71
N GLU A 376 27.47 -17.89 -15.89
CA GLU A 376 27.82 -17.78 -14.47
C GLU A 376 27.19 -18.92 -13.66
N ASN A 377 25.88 -19.11 -13.80
CA ASN A 377 25.13 -20.19 -13.14
C ASN A 377 25.67 -21.57 -13.55
N ASP A 378 26.00 -21.75 -14.83
CA ASP A 378 26.61 -22.96 -15.38
C ASP A 378 27.95 -23.31 -14.72
N VAL A 379 28.76 -22.30 -14.36
CA VAL A 379 30.04 -22.45 -13.64
C VAL A 379 29.82 -22.66 -12.14
N TRP A 380 28.85 -21.98 -11.54
CA TRP A 380 28.66 -21.99 -10.09
C TRP A 380 27.89 -23.22 -9.58
N TRP A 381 26.89 -23.69 -10.34
CA TRP A 381 25.92 -24.72 -9.89
C TRP A 381 25.73 -25.88 -10.86
N GLY A 382 26.42 -25.84 -12.01
CA GLY A 382 26.44 -26.89 -13.02
C GLY A 382 25.69 -26.52 -14.29
N LYS A 383 26.16 -27.08 -15.40
CA LYS A 383 25.69 -26.76 -16.76
C LYS A 383 24.18 -26.92 -16.93
N GLY A 384 23.51 -25.87 -17.41
CA GLY A 384 22.07 -25.82 -17.65
C GLY A 384 21.25 -25.43 -16.42
N PHE A 385 21.86 -24.85 -15.38
CA PHE A 385 21.14 -24.51 -14.15
C PHE A 385 20.04 -23.46 -14.38
N THR A 386 18.87 -23.76 -13.84
CA THR A 386 17.74 -22.86 -13.59
C THR A 386 17.11 -23.25 -12.25
N GLU A 387 16.22 -22.44 -11.67
CA GLU A 387 15.55 -22.82 -10.41
C GLU A 387 14.69 -24.09 -10.52
N TRP A 388 14.34 -24.54 -11.74
CA TRP A 388 13.77 -25.88 -11.94
C TRP A 388 14.67 -27.02 -11.44
N ALA A 389 15.99 -26.84 -11.41
CA ALA A 389 16.95 -27.79 -10.84
C ALA A 389 16.92 -27.83 -9.29
N ASN A 390 16.28 -26.86 -8.64
CA ASN A 390 15.91 -26.90 -7.22
C ASN A 390 14.52 -27.50 -7.02
N VAL A 391 13.53 -27.03 -7.79
CA VAL A 391 12.11 -27.47 -7.68
C VAL A 391 11.94 -28.96 -7.96
N SER A 392 12.49 -29.46 -9.08
CA SER A 392 12.26 -30.85 -9.55
C SER A 392 12.93 -31.94 -8.71
N LYS A 393 13.95 -31.59 -7.90
CA LYS A 393 14.64 -32.53 -7.00
C LYS A 393 14.08 -32.54 -5.57
N ALA A 394 13.20 -31.59 -5.22
CA ALA A 394 12.74 -31.40 -3.86
C ALA A 394 11.92 -32.59 -3.36
N GLN A 395 12.07 -32.94 -2.08
CA GLN A 395 11.38 -34.08 -1.45
C GLN A 395 10.59 -33.63 -0.20
N PRO A 396 9.49 -34.33 0.16
CA PRO A 396 8.68 -33.98 1.31
C PRO A 396 9.42 -34.37 2.60
N ASN A 397 9.76 -33.39 3.44
CA ASN A 397 10.45 -33.63 4.72
C ASN A 397 9.54 -34.25 5.78
N PHE A 398 8.22 -34.10 5.66
CA PHE A 398 7.23 -34.61 6.61
C PHE A 398 5.90 -34.92 5.91
N VAL A 399 5.05 -35.74 6.54
CA VAL A 399 3.73 -36.10 6.02
C VAL A 399 2.85 -34.85 5.91
N GLY A 400 2.44 -34.50 4.68
CA GLY A 400 1.69 -33.28 4.39
C GLY A 400 2.54 -32.11 3.86
N HIS A 401 3.86 -32.25 3.79
CA HIS A 401 4.74 -31.30 3.10
C HIS A 401 4.56 -31.43 1.59
N TYR A 402 4.17 -30.35 0.89
CA TYR A 402 3.95 -30.38 -0.56
C TYR A 402 5.26 -30.18 -1.35
N GLN A 403 6.04 -31.25 -1.51
CA GLN A 403 7.20 -31.32 -2.41
C GLN A 403 7.26 -32.67 -3.15
N PRO A 404 7.82 -32.72 -4.38
CA PRO A 404 8.13 -31.57 -5.23
C PRO A 404 6.86 -30.88 -5.74
N ARG A 405 6.92 -29.57 -5.90
CA ARG A 405 5.89 -28.80 -6.61
C ARG A 405 6.05 -29.02 -8.12
N ILE A 406 4.94 -29.19 -8.84
CA ILE A 406 4.96 -29.54 -10.26
C ILE A 406 4.07 -28.55 -11.02
N PRO A 407 4.60 -27.76 -11.97
CA PRO A 407 3.81 -26.86 -12.79
C PRO A 407 2.78 -27.61 -13.65
N ALA A 408 1.65 -26.95 -13.91
CA ALA A 408 0.60 -27.40 -14.82
C ALA A 408 0.78 -26.75 -16.20
N ASP A 409 -0.07 -25.79 -16.59
CA ASP A 409 -0.21 -25.22 -17.94
C ASP A 409 1.09 -24.84 -18.65
N LEU A 410 2.02 -24.20 -17.94
CA LEU A 410 3.26 -23.66 -18.52
C LEU A 410 4.43 -24.67 -18.48
N GLY A 411 4.30 -25.75 -17.70
CA GLY A 411 5.36 -26.75 -17.49
C GLY A 411 6.68 -26.18 -16.94
N TYR A 412 7.76 -26.94 -17.11
CA TYR A 412 9.12 -26.51 -16.77
C TYR A 412 9.69 -25.64 -17.90
N TYR A 413 9.26 -24.38 -17.96
CA TYR A 413 9.51 -23.45 -19.07
C TYR A 413 10.93 -22.84 -19.11
N ASP A 414 11.24 -22.14 -20.20
CA ASP A 414 12.51 -21.42 -20.40
C ASP A 414 12.24 -19.98 -20.85
N LEU A 415 12.69 -18.99 -20.07
CA LEU A 415 12.44 -17.57 -20.33
C LEU A 415 13.28 -16.97 -21.47
N ARG A 416 14.02 -17.80 -22.22
CA ARG A 416 14.58 -17.44 -23.53
C ARG A 416 13.52 -17.47 -24.65
N LEU A 417 12.31 -17.97 -24.35
CA LEU A 417 11.18 -18.11 -25.26
C LEU A 417 10.14 -17.00 -25.00
N LEU A 418 9.84 -16.18 -26.00
CA LEU A 418 8.86 -15.10 -25.88
C LEU A 418 7.42 -15.61 -25.80
N GLU A 419 7.13 -16.79 -26.34
CA GLU A 419 5.82 -17.44 -26.22
C GLU A 419 5.49 -17.83 -24.77
N VAL A 420 6.49 -18.14 -23.94
CA VAL A 420 6.31 -18.38 -22.50
C VAL A 420 5.92 -17.08 -21.80
N MET A 421 6.67 -16.00 -22.06
CA MET A 421 6.39 -14.69 -21.48
C MET A 421 5.02 -14.13 -21.91
N GLN A 422 4.59 -14.40 -23.15
CA GLN A 422 3.23 -14.10 -23.61
C GLN A 422 2.18 -14.95 -22.88
N ALA A 423 2.36 -16.26 -22.75
CA ALA A 423 1.42 -17.11 -22.02
C ALA A 423 1.28 -16.72 -20.54
N GLN A 424 2.38 -16.29 -19.90
CA GLN A 424 2.36 -15.73 -18.54
C GLN A 424 1.57 -14.42 -18.46
N ALA A 425 1.80 -13.48 -19.39
CA ALA A 425 1.06 -12.22 -19.45
C ALA A 425 -0.44 -12.42 -19.72
N ASP A 426 -0.79 -13.26 -20.70
CA ASP A 426 -2.17 -13.62 -21.06
C ASP A 426 -2.92 -14.28 -19.89
N LEU A 427 -2.20 -15.03 -19.04
CA LEU A 427 -2.75 -15.65 -17.85
C LEU A 427 -2.90 -14.65 -16.69
N ALA A 428 -1.89 -13.80 -16.46
CA ALA A 428 -1.92 -12.78 -15.42
C ALA A 428 -3.06 -11.77 -15.64
N GLN A 429 -3.18 -11.23 -16.86
CA GLN A 429 -4.22 -10.26 -17.24
C GLN A 429 -5.63 -10.85 -17.13
N ARG A 430 -5.80 -12.14 -17.47
CA ARG A 430 -7.10 -12.85 -17.37
C ARG A 430 -7.69 -12.86 -15.97
N TYR A 431 -6.83 -12.86 -14.94
CA TYR A 431 -7.23 -12.90 -13.54
C TYR A 431 -7.04 -11.55 -12.81
N GLY A 432 -6.87 -10.45 -13.55
CA GLY A 432 -6.85 -9.09 -12.99
C GLY A 432 -5.50 -8.62 -12.43
N ILE A 433 -4.41 -9.33 -12.69
CA ILE A 433 -3.05 -8.85 -12.38
C ILE A 433 -2.69 -7.76 -13.39
N HIS A 434 -2.29 -6.58 -12.90
CA HIS A 434 -1.99 -5.42 -13.74
C HIS A 434 -0.63 -5.53 -14.43
N GLY A 435 0.38 -6.09 -13.76
CA GLY A 435 1.74 -6.12 -14.30
C GLY A 435 2.76 -6.83 -13.42
N PHE A 436 4.02 -6.79 -13.86
CA PHE A 436 5.14 -7.49 -13.23
C PHE A 436 6.24 -6.54 -12.75
N CYS A 437 6.76 -6.79 -11.54
CA CYS A 437 7.96 -6.14 -11.02
C CYS A 437 9.14 -7.10 -11.17
N PHE A 438 9.94 -6.91 -12.22
CA PHE A 438 11.09 -7.77 -12.51
C PHE A 438 12.23 -7.49 -11.53
N TYR A 439 12.84 -8.54 -10.98
CA TYR A 439 14.15 -8.38 -10.33
C TYR A 439 15.20 -8.02 -11.37
N TYR A 440 15.80 -6.85 -11.19
CA TYR A 440 16.92 -6.37 -11.98
C TYR A 440 18.22 -6.58 -11.21
N TYR A 441 19.21 -7.22 -11.83
CA TYR A 441 20.49 -7.51 -11.22
C TYR A 441 21.61 -6.76 -11.94
N TRP A 442 22.25 -5.85 -11.22
CA TRP A 442 23.35 -5.03 -11.66
C TRP A 442 24.47 -5.08 -10.62
N PHE A 443 25.69 -5.29 -11.09
CA PHE A 443 26.90 -5.44 -10.29
C PHE A 443 28.06 -4.71 -10.99
N ASP A 444 28.32 -3.44 -10.64
CA ASP A 444 29.51 -2.68 -11.07
C ASP A 444 29.76 -2.75 -12.60
N GLY A 445 28.79 -2.29 -13.38
CA GLY A 445 28.80 -2.34 -14.85
C GLY A 445 28.37 -3.67 -15.48
N LYS A 446 28.19 -4.74 -14.68
CA LYS A 446 27.74 -6.05 -15.18
C LYS A 446 26.28 -6.34 -14.84
N ARG A 447 25.49 -6.66 -15.86
CA ARG A 447 24.12 -7.20 -15.73
C ARG A 447 24.15 -8.72 -15.65
N LEU A 448 23.18 -9.30 -14.94
CA LEU A 448 22.95 -10.75 -14.88
C LEU A 448 21.45 -11.07 -14.91
N LEU A 449 21.09 -12.24 -15.45
CA LEU A 449 19.70 -12.70 -15.65
C LEU A 449 18.81 -11.68 -16.41
N GLU A 450 19.39 -10.72 -17.10
CA GLU A 450 18.71 -9.56 -17.69
C GLU A 450 17.85 -9.92 -18.91
N ARG A 451 18.08 -11.10 -19.49
CA ARG A 451 17.51 -11.50 -20.78
C ARG A 451 15.97 -11.40 -20.86
N PRO A 452 15.14 -11.77 -19.86
CA PRO A 452 13.69 -11.63 -19.97
C PRO A 452 13.26 -10.17 -20.11
N VAL A 453 13.84 -9.25 -19.33
CA VAL A 453 13.50 -7.82 -19.38
C VAL A 453 14.13 -7.10 -20.58
N GLU A 454 15.31 -7.55 -21.04
CA GLU A 454 15.86 -7.14 -22.34
C GLU A 454 14.94 -7.55 -23.51
N GLN A 455 14.40 -8.77 -23.48
CA GLN A 455 13.46 -9.24 -24.49
C GLN A 455 12.16 -8.40 -24.50
N LEU A 456 11.69 -7.89 -23.35
CA LEU A 456 10.59 -6.92 -23.32
C LEU A 456 10.95 -5.63 -24.06
N LEU A 457 12.11 -5.03 -23.77
CA LEU A 457 12.50 -3.77 -24.41
C LEU A 457 12.76 -3.93 -25.93
N GLN A 458 13.11 -5.14 -26.37
CA GLN A 458 13.38 -5.49 -27.77
C GLN A 458 12.13 -5.98 -28.54
N SER A 459 10.96 -6.03 -27.89
CA SER A 459 9.75 -6.65 -28.44
C SER A 459 8.48 -5.95 -27.94
N ASP A 460 7.55 -5.65 -28.84
CA ASP A 460 6.19 -5.21 -28.49
C ASP A 460 5.37 -6.29 -27.72
N LYS A 461 5.96 -7.47 -27.48
CA LYS A 461 5.33 -8.62 -26.81
C LYS A 461 6.23 -9.28 -25.73
N PRO A 462 5.67 -9.68 -24.59
CA PRO A 462 4.29 -9.43 -24.17
C PRO A 462 3.96 -7.94 -23.97
N ASP A 463 2.70 -7.61 -24.26
CA ASP A 463 2.12 -6.30 -23.94
C ASP A 463 1.52 -6.36 -22.54
N ILE A 464 2.39 -6.18 -21.54
CA ILE A 464 2.04 -6.18 -20.12
C ILE A 464 2.79 -5.06 -19.41
N PRO A 465 2.12 -4.26 -18.55
CA PRO A 465 2.80 -3.27 -17.71
C PRO A 465 3.90 -3.89 -16.84
N PHE A 466 5.03 -3.19 -16.71
CA PHE A 466 6.15 -3.65 -15.90
C PHE A 466 6.89 -2.54 -15.15
N CYS A 467 7.51 -2.88 -14.03
CA CYS A 467 8.52 -2.05 -13.35
C CYS A 467 9.69 -2.91 -12.87
N LEU A 468 10.71 -2.28 -12.29
CA LEU A 468 11.95 -2.93 -11.87
C LEU A 468 12.16 -2.80 -10.37
N CYS A 469 12.60 -3.90 -9.75
CA CYS A 469 13.18 -3.92 -8.41
C CYS A 469 14.66 -4.21 -8.53
N TRP A 470 15.53 -3.26 -8.21
CA TRP A 470 16.97 -3.55 -8.18
C TRP A 470 17.27 -4.40 -6.94
N ALA A 471 17.65 -5.65 -7.19
CA ALA A 471 18.18 -6.57 -6.20
C ALA A 471 19.62 -6.14 -5.83
N ASN A 472 19.73 -5.04 -5.10
CA ASN A 472 20.99 -4.33 -4.84
C ASN A 472 21.89 -5.01 -3.77
N GLU A 473 21.75 -6.32 -3.55
CA GLU A 473 22.54 -7.08 -2.58
C GLU A 473 23.66 -7.92 -3.23
N ASN A 474 24.71 -8.21 -2.47
CA ASN A 474 25.81 -9.07 -2.90
C ASN A 474 25.31 -10.48 -3.26
N TRP A 475 25.66 -10.98 -4.45
CA TRP A 475 25.36 -12.38 -4.79
C TRP A 475 26.29 -13.27 -3.97
N THR A 476 25.74 -14.06 -3.05
CA THR A 476 26.47 -14.97 -2.18
C THR A 476 26.14 -16.41 -2.52
N ARG A 477 27.01 -17.36 -2.16
CA ARG A 477 26.91 -18.79 -2.53
C ARG A 477 25.85 -19.56 -1.74
N ARG A 478 25.14 -18.89 -0.82
CA ARG A 478 24.02 -19.41 -0.03
C ARG A 478 22.84 -18.44 -0.16
N TRP A 479 21.65 -18.92 -0.49
CA TRP A 479 20.47 -18.04 -0.62
C TRP A 479 19.92 -17.71 0.78
N ASP A 480 20.68 -16.97 1.58
CA ASP A 480 20.27 -16.35 2.86
C ASP A 480 20.66 -14.87 2.97
N GLY A 481 21.40 -14.32 1.99
CA GLY A 481 21.77 -12.90 1.98
C GLY A 481 22.72 -12.51 3.12
N LEU A 482 23.52 -13.48 3.60
CA LEU A 482 24.58 -13.31 4.59
C LEU A 482 25.96 -13.29 3.89
N GLU A 483 26.89 -12.49 4.39
CA GLU A 483 28.16 -12.14 3.70
C GLU A 483 29.24 -13.25 3.75
N GLN A 484 28.89 -14.50 3.46
CA GLN A 484 29.84 -15.61 3.37
C GLN A 484 29.84 -16.22 1.96
N GLU A 485 31.03 -16.33 1.37
CA GLU A 485 31.25 -16.73 -0.03
C GLU A 485 30.49 -15.85 -1.04
N VAL A 486 30.89 -14.58 -1.16
CA VAL A 486 30.43 -13.69 -2.24
C VAL A 486 30.91 -14.22 -3.60
N LEU A 487 29.98 -14.38 -4.55
CA LEU A 487 30.21 -14.76 -5.95
C LEU A 487 30.41 -13.53 -6.85
N ILE A 488 29.63 -12.47 -6.61
CA ILE A 488 29.83 -11.14 -7.20
C ILE A 488 29.31 -10.06 -6.23
N ALA A 489 30.10 -8.99 -6.05
CA ALA A 489 29.83 -7.93 -5.09
C ALA A 489 29.22 -6.69 -5.77
N GLN A 490 28.58 -5.82 -4.98
CA GLN A 490 28.18 -4.47 -5.40
C GLN A 490 29.01 -3.44 -4.62
N ALA A 491 29.52 -2.42 -5.32
CA ALA A 491 30.41 -1.42 -4.74
C ALA A 491 29.67 -0.16 -4.24
N HIS A 492 28.50 0.15 -4.82
CA HIS A 492 27.66 1.29 -4.46
C HIS A 492 28.43 2.62 -4.43
N SER A 493 29.30 2.82 -5.42
CA SER A 493 30.07 4.06 -5.60
C SER A 493 29.24 5.14 -6.32
N ASP A 494 29.69 6.39 -6.24
CA ASP A 494 29.15 7.52 -7.00
C ASP A 494 29.31 7.37 -8.54
N GLU A 495 30.05 6.36 -9.01
CA GLU A 495 30.20 6.03 -10.44
C GLU A 495 29.26 4.86 -10.84
N ASP A 496 29.18 3.82 -10.01
CA ASP A 496 28.26 2.68 -10.17
C ASP A 496 26.79 3.12 -10.05
N ASP A 497 26.48 4.03 -9.12
CA ASP A 497 25.11 4.53 -8.95
C ASP A 497 24.65 5.41 -10.12
N LEU A 498 25.56 6.13 -10.79
CA LEU A 498 25.27 6.80 -12.05
C LEU A 498 25.19 5.80 -13.21
N ALA A 499 26.02 4.75 -13.23
CA ALA A 499 26.01 3.76 -14.30
C ALA A 499 24.70 2.96 -14.32
N VAL A 500 24.18 2.53 -13.16
CA VAL A 500 22.92 1.76 -13.08
C VAL A 500 21.71 2.59 -13.51
N ILE A 501 21.58 3.86 -13.08
CA ILE A 501 20.43 4.68 -13.49
C ILE A 501 20.47 5.02 -14.98
N ASN A 502 21.66 5.20 -15.56
CA ASN A 502 21.83 5.42 -16.99
C ASN A 502 21.41 4.21 -17.84
N ASP A 503 21.61 2.97 -17.36
CA ASP A 503 21.02 1.80 -18.00
C ASP A 503 19.49 1.77 -17.80
N LEU A 504 19.00 1.99 -16.57
CA LEU A 504 17.57 1.90 -16.23
C LEU A 504 16.68 2.90 -17.02
N ILE A 505 17.20 4.08 -17.34
CA ILE A 505 16.49 5.18 -18.04
C ILE A 505 15.88 4.74 -19.39
N ARG A 506 16.42 3.72 -20.06
CA ARG A 506 15.83 3.18 -21.30
C ARG A 506 14.51 2.45 -21.08
N PHE A 507 14.35 1.75 -19.94
CA PHE A 507 13.09 1.09 -19.58
C PHE A 507 12.03 2.11 -19.16
N PHE A 508 12.42 3.18 -18.45
CA PHE A 508 11.52 4.26 -18.03
C PHE A 508 10.84 5.00 -19.20
N LYS A 509 11.39 4.85 -20.42
CA LYS A 509 10.89 5.41 -21.67
C LYS A 509 9.99 4.44 -22.46
N ASP A 510 9.84 3.20 -22.00
CA ASP A 510 8.87 2.24 -22.56
C ASP A 510 7.43 2.65 -22.20
N GLY A 511 6.49 2.52 -23.14
CA GLY A 511 5.09 2.86 -22.93
C GLY A 511 4.37 1.96 -21.91
N ARG A 512 4.89 0.75 -21.68
CA ARG A 512 4.38 -0.22 -20.70
C ARG A 512 4.99 -0.01 -19.31
N TYR A 513 5.95 0.89 -19.13
CA TYR A 513 6.60 1.06 -17.83
C TYR A 513 5.61 1.63 -16.80
N ILE A 514 5.44 0.97 -15.65
CA ILE A 514 4.49 1.36 -14.61
C ILE A 514 4.94 2.67 -13.95
N LYS A 515 4.01 3.64 -13.91
CA LYS A 515 4.22 4.98 -13.36
C LYS A 515 3.24 5.31 -12.24
N VAL A 516 3.58 6.32 -11.46
CA VAL A 516 2.74 6.94 -10.44
C VAL A 516 2.58 8.42 -10.79
N GLY A 517 1.45 8.79 -11.39
CA GLY A 517 1.39 9.95 -12.27
C GLY A 517 2.37 9.77 -13.44
N ASP A 518 3.03 10.85 -13.84
CA ASP A 518 4.05 10.80 -14.90
C ASP A 518 5.37 10.11 -14.48
N ARG A 519 5.53 9.75 -13.19
CA ARG A 519 6.81 9.33 -12.60
C ARG A 519 7.04 7.81 -12.69
N PRO A 520 8.08 7.31 -13.39
CA PRO A 520 8.43 5.88 -13.42
C PRO A 520 8.69 5.32 -12.02
N LEU A 521 8.10 4.16 -11.71
CA LEU A 521 8.27 3.47 -10.43
C LEU A 521 9.53 2.60 -10.41
N LEU A 522 10.44 2.85 -9.47
CA LEU A 522 11.64 2.05 -9.23
C LEU A 522 11.64 1.52 -7.79
N LEU A 523 11.76 0.20 -7.63
CA LEU A 523 11.88 -0.45 -6.32
C LEU A 523 13.36 -0.72 -5.98
N ILE A 524 13.72 -0.53 -4.71
CA ILE A 524 15.09 -0.70 -4.19
C ILE A 524 15.06 -1.66 -3.01
N TYR A 525 15.76 -2.80 -3.16
CA TYR A 525 15.58 -3.94 -2.26
C TYR A 525 16.21 -3.75 -0.87
N ARG A 526 17.36 -3.08 -0.77
CA ARG A 526 18.07 -2.77 0.47
C ARG A 526 18.78 -1.39 0.39
N PRO A 527 18.09 -0.25 0.55
CA PRO A 527 18.74 1.07 0.56
C PRO A 527 19.78 1.26 1.67
N THR A 528 19.75 0.43 2.72
CA THR A 528 20.71 0.45 3.85
C THR A 528 22.10 -0.09 3.51
N LEU A 529 22.34 -0.61 2.30
CA LEU A 529 23.69 -0.99 1.85
C LEU A 529 24.49 0.21 1.32
N PHE A 530 23.84 1.34 1.03
CA PHE A 530 24.50 2.56 0.57
C PHE A 530 25.00 3.40 1.76
N PRO A 531 26.16 4.08 1.64
CA PRO A 531 26.62 5.03 2.66
C PRO A 531 25.66 6.21 2.88
N ASP A 532 24.97 6.65 1.82
CA ASP A 532 23.95 7.71 1.85
C ASP A 532 23.02 7.58 0.63
N PHE A 533 21.94 6.79 0.76
CA PHE A 533 21.02 6.58 -0.36
C PHE A 533 20.24 7.85 -0.75
N ALA A 534 20.11 8.83 0.14
CA ALA A 534 19.40 10.08 -0.19
C ALA A 534 20.18 10.90 -1.23
N LYS A 535 21.53 10.85 -1.21
CA LYS A 535 22.36 11.43 -2.29
C LYS A 535 22.22 10.65 -3.60
N THR A 536 22.24 9.32 -3.57
CA THR A 536 21.99 8.46 -4.74
C THR A 536 20.63 8.77 -5.38
N ALA A 537 19.56 8.80 -4.57
CA ALA A 537 18.21 9.13 -5.00
C ALA A 537 18.07 10.56 -5.57
N ALA A 538 18.91 11.51 -5.15
CA ALA A 538 18.97 12.85 -5.72
C ALA A 538 19.68 12.87 -7.07
N ARG A 539 20.85 12.22 -7.19
CA ARG A 539 21.60 12.05 -8.45
C ARG A 539 20.75 11.38 -9.53
N TRP A 540 19.95 10.38 -9.15
CA TRP A 540 19.09 9.66 -10.09
C TRP A 540 17.97 10.51 -10.66
N ARG A 541 17.30 11.31 -9.81
CA ARG A 541 16.29 12.28 -10.28
C ARG A 541 16.91 13.32 -11.21
N GLU A 542 18.15 13.75 -10.93
CA GLU A 542 18.92 14.64 -11.82
C GLU A 542 19.20 13.99 -13.19
N ALA A 543 19.80 12.79 -13.21
CA ALA A 543 20.07 12.05 -14.45
C ALA A 543 18.80 11.75 -15.27
N CYS A 544 17.67 11.50 -14.60
CA CYS A 544 16.36 11.29 -15.25
C CYS A 544 15.78 12.58 -15.85
N ARG A 545 15.90 13.73 -15.17
CA ARG A 545 15.50 15.04 -15.71
C ARG A 545 16.34 15.40 -16.94
N ASP A 546 17.66 15.31 -16.84
CA ASP A 546 18.60 15.67 -17.92
C ASP A 546 18.39 14.84 -19.20
N GLN A 547 17.97 13.58 -19.05
CA GLN A 547 17.68 12.68 -20.16
C GLN A 547 16.21 12.68 -20.61
N GLY A 548 15.40 13.63 -20.14
CA GLY A 548 14.02 13.82 -20.58
C GLY A 548 13.03 12.76 -20.09
N VAL A 549 13.34 12.05 -19.00
CA VAL A 549 12.37 11.21 -18.27
C VAL A 549 11.53 12.06 -17.30
N GLY A 550 12.15 13.10 -16.72
CA GLY A 550 11.55 13.90 -15.66
C GLY A 550 11.80 13.29 -14.28
N GLU A 551 10.83 13.40 -13.38
CA GLU A 551 10.92 12.83 -12.02
C GLU A 551 10.62 11.33 -12.00
N ILE A 552 11.23 10.63 -11.03
CA ILE A 552 11.00 9.21 -10.74
C ILE A 552 10.37 9.02 -9.36
N TYR A 553 9.67 7.90 -9.17
CA TYR A 553 9.05 7.50 -7.92
C TYR A 553 9.84 6.33 -7.33
N ILE A 554 10.54 6.56 -6.23
CA ILE A 554 11.47 5.58 -5.64
C ILE A 554 10.81 4.94 -4.41
N ALA A 555 10.62 3.63 -4.43
CA ALA A 555 10.02 2.87 -3.34
C ALA A 555 11.06 1.93 -2.69
N MET A 556 11.23 2.01 -1.36
CA MET A 556 12.06 1.05 -0.64
C MET A 556 11.28 -0.23 -0.32
N VAL A 557 11.90 -1.40 -0.48
CA VAL A 557 11.31 -2.66 -0.05
C VAL A 557 11.54 -2.83 1.47
N GLU A 558 10.49 -3.17 2.23
CA GLU A 558 10.60 -3.51 3.65
C GLU A 558 11.21 -4.92 3.84
N SER A 559 12.42 -5.14 3.34
CA SER A 559 13.15 -6.42 3.40
C SER A 559 13.95 -6.56 4.71
N PHE A 560 14.17 -7.80 5.17
CA PHE A 560 14.99 -8.14 6.35
C PHE A 560 14.73 -7.24 7.57
N GLY A 561 15.71 -6.44 8.00
CA GLY A 561 15.58 -5.52 9.14
C GLY A 561 14.66 -4.33 8.89
N LEU A 562 14.40 -3.93 7.63
CA LEU A 562 13.51 -2.82 7.31
C LEU A 562 12.04 -3.14 7.64
N ALA A 563 11.65 -4.43 7.59
CA ALA A 563 10.32 -4.90 8.01
C ALA A 563 9.97 -4.55 9.48
N THR A 564 10.98 -4.38 10.34
CA THR A 564 10.83 -4.15 11.78
C THR A 564 11.39 -2.81 12.26
N ALA A 565 12.37 -2.20 11.56
CA ALA A 565 13.09 -1.02 12.00
C ALA A 565 12.33 0.32 11.91
N LYS A 566 11.15 0.37 11.27
CA LYS A 566 10.24 1.54 11.20
C LYS A 566 10.88 2.84 10.66
N PHE A 567 11.88 2.75 9.77
CA PHE A 567 12.42 3.92 9.09
C PHE A 567 11.37 4.60 8.19
N HIS A 568 11.48 5.91 8.02
CA HIS A 568 10.62 6.69 7.13
C HIS A 568 11.25 6.79 5.73
N PRO A 569 10.53 6.56 4.61
CA PRO A 569 11.09 6.52 3.25
C PRO A 569 12.00 7.71 2.90
N SER A 570 11.59 8.93 3.28
CA SER A 570 12.35 10.15 3.00
C SER A 570 13.73 10.22 3.68
N GLN A 571 14.02 9.41 4.70
CA GLN A 571 15.37 9.31 5.29
C GLN A 571 16.38 8.72 4.29
N PHE A 572 15.90 7.96 3.31
CA PHE A 572 16.67 7.43 2.19
C PHE A 572 16.40 8.22 0.88
N GLY A 573 15.65 9.33 0.93
CA GLY A 573 15.19 10.04 -0.26
C GLY A 573 14.13 9.29 -1.08
N CYS A 574 13.52 8.23 -0.54
CA CYS A 574 12.45 7.47 -1.18
C CYS A 574 11.08 8.13 -0.97
N ASP A 575 10.19 7.96 -1.95
CA ASP A 575 8.79 8.42 -1.93
C ASP A 575 7.90 7.53 -1.05
N ALA A 576 8.11 6.21 -1.09
CA ALA A 576 7.26 5.22 -0.42
C ALA A 576 8.03 3.99 0.09
N ALA A 577 7.30 3.12 0.79
CA ALA A 577 7.73 1.75 1.12
C ALA A 577 6.82 0.68 0.49
N VAL A 578 7.33 -0.54 0.31
CA VAL A 578 6.60 -1.73 -0.15
C VAL A 578 6.71 -2.82 0.91
N GLU A 579 5.60 -3.35 1.41
CA GLU A 579 5.64 -4.52 2.31
C GLU A 579 6.13 -5.77 1.55
N PHE A 580 7.05 -6.53 2.15
CA PHE A 580 7.62 -7.73 1.53
C PHE A 580 7.51 -8.95 2.47
N PRO A 581 6.36 -9.65 2.48
CA PRO A 581 6.22 -10.89 3.23
C PRO A 581 7.16 -11.99 2.67
N PRO A 582 7.67 -12.91 3.50
CA PRO A 582 7.20 -13.26 4.85
C PRO A 582 7.85 -12.49 6.03
N GLY A 583 8.55 -11.37 5.78
CA GLY A 583 9.46 -10.73 6.74
C GLY A 583 8.98 -10.60 8.21
N GLY A 584 9.54 -11.43 9.09
CA GLY A 584 9.72 -11.15 10.53
C GLY A 584 8.51 -11.19 11.47
N LEU A 585 7.30 -11.57 11.02
CA LEU A 585 6.06 -11.41 11.82
C LEU A 585 5.45 -12.69 12.43
N VAL A 586 5.97 -13.89 12.16
CA VAL A 586 5.42 -15.15 12.72
C VAL A 586 6.48 -16.00 13.41
N GLN A 587 6.09 -16.66 14.50
CA GLN A 587 6.94 -17.56 15.27
C GLN A 587 7.09 -18.92 14.56
N PRO A 588 8.33 -19.44 14.41
CA PRO A 588 8.55 -20.77 13.86
C PRO A 588 8.04 -21.85 14.83
N LYS A 589 7.54 -22.95 14.26
CA LYS A 589 6.97 -24.11 14.94
C LYS A 589 7.62 -25.38 14.36
N PRO A 590 7.69 -26.50 15.10
CA PRO A 590 7.92 -27.81 14.49
C PRO A 590 6.80 -28.09 13.46
N PRO A 591 7.08 -28.78 12.33
CA PRO A 591 6.03 -29.12 11.37
C PRO A 591 4.98 -30.05 11.97
N SER A 592 3.73 -29.96 11.48
CA SER A 592 2.60 -30.70 12.09
C SER A 592 2.57 -32.20 11.75
N GLY A 593 3.24 -32.62 10.68
CA GLY A 593 3.30 -34.00 10.20
C GLY A 593 4.37 -34.86 10.85
N GLU A 594 4.27 -36.18 10.65
CA GLU A 594 5.34 -37.14 10.97
C GLU A 594 6.56 -36.90 10.06
N MET A 595 7.78 -36.91 10.61
CA MET A 595 9.00 -36.68 9.84
C MET A 595 9.27 -37.82 8.85
N LEU A 596 9.51 -37.48 7.58
CA LEU A 596 9.93 -38.39 6.52
C LEU A 596 11.43 -38.28 6.25
N ASN A 597 12.00 -37.08 6.42
CA ASN A 597 13.43 -36.81 6.36
C ASN A 597 13.99 -36.72 7.80
N PRO A 598 14.76 -37.70 8.29
CA PRO A 598 15.32 -37.68 9.64
C PRO A 598 16.40 -36.59 9.83
N ASP A 599 16.99 -36.11 8.74
CA ASP A 599 18.01 -35.04 8.74
C ASP A 599 17.38 -33.63 8.65
N PHE A 600 16.05 -33.50 8.71
CA PHE A 600 15.38 -32.20 8.67
C PHE A 600 15.51 -31.46 10.00
N THR A 601 16.21 -30.33 9.96
CA THR A 601 16.45 -29.40 11.07
C THR A 601 15.87 -28.00 10.79
N GLY A 602 15.09 -27.88 9.72
CA GLY A 602 14.31 -26.68 9.39
C GLY A 602 13.06 -26.51 10.27
N HIS A 603 12.16 -25.62 9.85
CA HIS A 603 10.98 -25.26 10.63
C HIS A 603 9.74 -25.02 9.77
N SER A 604 8.58 -25.00 10.42
CA SER A 604 7.29 -24.64 9.84
C SER A 604 6.72 -23.36 10.47
N ALA A 605 5.66 -22.83 9.89
CA ALA A 605 4.83 -21.74 10.41
C ALA A 605 3.38 -21.90 9.91
N ASP A 606 2.40 -21.27 10.56
CA ASP A 606 1.02 -21.29 10.07
C ASP A 606 0.79 -20.08 9.15
N TYR A 607 0.45 -20.33 7.89
CA TYR A 607 0.18 -19.29 6.89
C TYR A 607 -0.96 -18.35 7.31
N ARG A 608 -1.92 -18.84 8.08
CA ARG A 608 -3.07 -18.06 8.54
C ARG A 608 -2.68 -17.09 9.66
N ASP A 609 -1.58 -17.36 10.36
CA ASP A 609 -1.01 -16.42 11.31
C ASP A 609 -0.38 -15.23 10.56
N ILE A 610 0.42 -15.48 9.50
CA ILE A 610 1.08 -14.39 8.76
C ILE A 610 0.09 -13.56 7.94
N ALA A 611 -0.90 -14.20 7.33
CA ALA A 611 -2.02 -13.55 6.64
C ALA A 611 -2.74 -12.55 7.57
N VAL A 612 -3.11 -12.99 8.79
CA VAL A 612 -3.73 -12.10 9.79
C VAL A 612 -2.76 -11.00 10.22
N SER A 613 -1.51 -11.33 10.54
CA SER A 613 -0.52 -10.36 11.02
C SER A 613 -0.22 -9.23 10.02
N PHE A 614 -0.16 -9.49 8.71
CA PHE A 614 0.03 -8.45 7.70
C PHE A 614 -1.27 -7.71 7.33
N ALA A 615 -2.43 -8.39 7.37
CA ALA A 615 -3.73 -7.77 7.12
C ALA A 615 -4.18 -6.83 8.26
N SER A 616 -3.85 -7.14 9.51
CA SER A 616 -4.13 -6.28 10.68
C SER A 616 -2.96 -5.39 11.10
N ARG A 617 -1.87 -5.33 10.32
CA ARG A 617 -0.67 -4.52 10.62
C ARG A 617 -1.02 -3.03 10.54
N PRO A 618 -0.84 -2.23 11.62
CA PRO A 618 -1.09 -0.79 11.56
C PRO A 618 -0.31 -0.10 10.45
N GLY A 619 -0.96 0.87 9.80
CA GLY A 619 -0.36 1.69 8.75
C GLY A 619 0.60 2.75 9.33
N PRO A 620 1.68 3.10 8.63
CA PRO A 620 2.63 4.11 9.06
C PRO A 620 2.17 5.53 8.68
N ALA A 621 2.88 6.56 9.15
CA ALA A 621 2.67 7.95 8.75
C ALA A 621 3.39 8.28 7.41
N TYR A 622 3.24 7.42 6.40
CA TYR A 622 3.79 7.59 5.06
C TYR A 622 3.13 6.63 4.06
N THR A 623 3.28 6.89 2.75
CA THR A 623 2.82 5.98 1.70
C THR A 623 3.53 4.62 1.81
N ARG A 624 2.78 3.57 2.16
CA ARG A 624 3.24 2.19 2.10
C ARG A 624 2.30 1.36 1.23
N PHE A 625 2.82 0.80 0.15
CA PHE A 625 2.08 -0.15 -0.68
C PHE A 625 1.97 -1.50 0.04
N LYS A 626 0.77 -2.08 0.05
CA LYS A 626 0.48 -3.36 0.72
C LYS A 626 1.16 -4.51 -0.02
N GLY A 627 1.55 -5.54 0.73
CA GLY A 627 2.25 -6.71 0.21
C GLY A 627 1.64 -8.02 0.71
N VAL A 628 1.42 -8.95 -0.20
CA VAL A 628 0.90 -10.31 0.08
C VAL A 628 1.78 -11.38 -0.57
N MET A 629 1.64 -12.63 -0.14
CA MET A 629 2.25 -13.81 -0.79
C MET A 629 1.24 -14.97 -0.78
N PRO A 630 1.18 -15.86 -1.78
CA PRO A 630 0.25 -16.99 -1.77
C PRO A 630 0.70 -18.14 -0.84
N GLY A 631 2.00 -18.26 -0.62
CA GLY A 631 2.64 -19.26 0.23
C GLY A 631 4.13 -18.94 0.39
N TRP A 632 4.85 -19.76 1.17
CA TRP A 632 6.31 -19.71 1.25
C TRP A 632 6.89 -21.05 1.74
N ASP A 633 7.91 -21.54 1.06
CA ASP A 633 8.61 -22.81 1.31
C ASP A 633 9.93 -22.89 0.53
N ASN A 634 11.04 -22.53 1.17
CA ASN A 634 12.37 -22.56 0.52
C ASN A 634 13.11 -23.89 0.66
N THR A 635 12.42 -24.99 1.00
CA THR A 635 13.05 -26.31 1.12
C THR A 635 13.56 -26.88 -0.21
N ALA A 636 13.06 -26.41 -1.37
CA ALA A 636 13.63 -26.77 -2.68
C ALA A 636 15.08 -26.26 -2.85
N ARG A 637 15.40 -25.11 -2.25
CA ARG A 637 16.77 -24.55 -2.12
C ARG A 637 17.51 -25.14 -0.91
N ARG A 638 16.78 -25.50 0.16
CA ARG A 638 17.32 -25.87 1.48
C ARG A 638 16.69 -27.16 2.05
N GLN A 639 16.88 -28.30 1.38
CA GLN A 639 16.16 -29.55 1.69
C GLN A 639 16.13 -29.92 3.19
N HIS A 640 17.26 -29.76 3.89
CA HIS A 640 17.41 -30.16 5.30
C HIS A 640 17.19 -29.02 6.31
N THR A 641 17.20 -27.75 5.88
CA THR A 641 17.31 -26.58 6.77
C THR A 641 16.36 -25.43 6.42
N GLY A 642 15.50 -25.60 5.42
CA GLY A 642 14.55 -24.59 4.95
C GLY A 642 13.40 -24.31 5.92
N GLY A 643 12.71 -23.20 5.67
CA GLY A 643 11.47 -22.82 6.35
C GLY A 643 10.28 -22.90 5.38
N CYS A 644 9.15 -23.44 5.85
CA CYS A 644 7.90 -23.53 5.10
C CYS A 644 6.69 -23.02 5.89
N PHE A 645 5.61 -22.67 5.20
CA PHE A 645 4.32 -22.36 5.81
C PHE A 645 3.29 -23.46 5.51
N GLU A 646 2.80 -24.11 6.56
CA GLU A 646 1.63 -24.99 6.51
C GLU A 646 0.33 -24.16 6.45
N HIS A 647 -0.75 -24.76 5.96
CA HIS A 647 -2.06 -24.11 5.78
C HIS A 647 -2.10 -22.91 4.80
N SER A 648 -1.11 -22.80 3.90
CA SER A 648 -1.21 -21.98 2.69
C SER A 648 -2.32 -22.56 1.79
N THR A 649 -3.42 -21.81 1.69
CA THR A 649 -4.60 -22.15 0.88
C THR A 649 -5.13 -20.91 0.13
N PRO A 650 -5.71 -21.07 -1.07
CA PRO A 650 -6.30 -19.98 -1.84
C PRO A 650 -7.30 -19.12 -1.06
N GLY A 651 -8.13 -19.73 -0.21
CA GLY A 651 -9.05 -18.99 0.66
C GLY A 651 -8.36 -18.15 1.73
N ALA A 652 -7.29 -18.65 2.35
CA ALA A 652 -6.51 -17.86 3.30
C ALA A 652 -5.77 -16.70 2.61
N PHE A 653 -5.30 -16.89 1.37
CA PHE A 653 -4.71 -15.85 0.53
C PHE A 653 -5.74 -14.80 0.10
N GLN A 654 -6.90 -15.21 -0.40
CA GLN A 654 -8.00 -14.31 -0.77
C GLN A 654 -8.39 -13.39 0.39
N ALA A 655 -8.53 -13.95 1.60
CA ALA A 655 -8.90 -13.19 2.79
C ALA A 655 -7.93 -12.04 3.13
N TRP A 656 -6.62 -12.26 2.90
CA TRP A 656 -5.56 -11.26 3.11
C TRP A 656 -5.46 -10.26 1.96
N LEU A 657 -5.62 -10.73 0.71
CA LEU A 657 -5.60 -9.87 -0.48
C LEU A 657 -6.81 -8.91 -0.49
N GLU A 658 -8.01 -9.38 -0.16
CA GLU A 658 -9.21 -8.52 -0.03
C GLU A 658 -9.02 -7.39 0.99
N GLU A 659 -8.46 -7.70 2.16
CA GLU A 659 -8.20 -6.68 3.20
C GLU A 659 -7.14 -5.68 2.71
N SER A 660 -6.08 -6.17 2.06
CA SER A 660 -5.01 -5.34 1.50
C SER A 660 -5.48 -4.41 0.38
N ILE A 661 -6.38 -4.89 -0.49
CA ILE A 661 -7.06 -4.09 -1.51
C ILE A 661 -7.99 -3.06 -0.84
N THR A 662 -8.70 -3.44 0.22
CA THR A 662 -9.64 -2.55 0.94
C THR A 662 -8.93 -1.42 1.67
N ASP A 663 -7.87 -1.71 2.44
CA ASP A 663 -7.02 -0.70 3.06
C ASP A 663 -6.39 0.21 1.98
N THR A 664 -5.91 -0.35 0.86
CA THR A 664 -5.31 0.43 -0.24
C THR A 664 -6.30 1.42 -0.89
N ARG A 665 -7.55 1.01 -1.14
CA ARG A 665 -8.61 1.89 -1.67
C ARG A 665 -8.91 3.08 -0.76
N GLN A 666 -8.85 2.89 0.56
CA GLN A 666 -9.13 3.93 1.57
C GLN A 666 -7.93 4.84 1.87
N GLN A 667 -6.71 4.30 1.88
CA GLN A 667 -5.52 5.06 2.26
C GLN A 667 -4.91 5.82 1.08
N HIS A 668 -4.89 5.23 -0.11
CA HIS A 668 -4.16 5.74 -1.27
C HIS A 668 -5.11 6.23 -2.38
N PHE A 669 -4.63 7.18 -3.19
CA PHE A 669 -5.38 7.85 -4.24
C PHE A 669 -4.77 7.62 -5.63
N GLY A 670 -5.61 7.46 -6.66
CA GLY A 670 -5.20 7.32 -8.05
C GLY A 670 -4.15 6.23 -8.24
N ASP A 671 -3.07 6.56 -8.95
CA ASP A 671 -1.99 5.61 -9.27
C ASP A 671 -1.23 5.04 -8.06
N GLU A 672 -1.34 5.64 -6.87
CA GLU A 672 -0.74 5.12 -5.62
C GLU A 672 -1.55 3.95 -5.04
N ARG A 673 -2.70 3.61 -5.64
CA ARG A 673 -3.46 2.38 -5.35
C ARG A 673 -2.73 1.15 -5.92
N LEU A 674 -1.62 0.77 -5.29
CA LEU A 674 -0.80 -0.39 -5.62
C LEU A 674 -0.85 -1.45 -4.51
N VAL A 675 -0.95 -2.72 -4.92
CA VAL A 675 -0.74 -3.88 -4.04
C VAL A 675 0.27 -4.81 -4.70
N PHE A 676 1.32 -5.18 -3.97
CA PHE A 676 2.36 -6.08 -4.44
C PHE A 676 2.09 -7.52 -4.02
N ILE A 677 2.40 -8.47 -4.90
CA ILE A 677 2.31 -9.90 -4.64
C ILE A 677 3.71 -10.51 -4.80
N ASN A 678 4.23 -11.13 -3.74
CA ASN A 678 5.45 -11.92 -3.75
C ASN A 678 5.10 -13.41 -3.90
N ALA A 679 5.16 -14.04 -5.08
CA ALA A 679 5.54 -13.53 -6.40
C ALA A 679 4.62 -14.14 -7.48
N TRP A 680 4.89 -13.82 -8.76
CA TRP A 680 4.32 -14.53 -9.90
C TRP A 680 4.85 -15.98 -9.95
N ASN A 681 6.17 -16.15 -9.88
CA ASN A 681 6.86 -17.40 -10.22
C ASN A 681 8.04 -17.78 -9.30
N GLU A 682 8.03 -17.43 -8.01
CA GLU A 682 9.10 -17.82 -7.07
C GLU A 682 8.92 -19.30 -6.61
N TRP A 683 8.97 -20.22 -7.58
CA TRP A 683 8.70 -21.65 -7.39
C TRP A 683 9.57 -22.33 -6.34
N ALA A 684 10.85 -21.96 -6.29
CA ALA A 684 11.83 -22.56 -5.38
C ALA A 684 11.74 -22.03 -3.93
N GLU A 685 10.91 -21.01 -3.70
CA GLU A 685 10.47 -20.57 -2.36
C GLU A 685 8.96 -20.72 -2.17
N GLY A 686 8.29 -21.53 -3.00
CA GLY A 686 6.87 -21.84 -2.82
C GLY A 686 5.92 -20.65 -2.92
N ALA A 687 6.36 -19.53 -3.49
CA ALA A 687 5.68 -18.23 -3.46
C ALA A 687 5.30 -17.78 -4.89
N TYR A 688 4.43 -18.53 -5.54
CA TYR A 688 4.03 -18.33 -6.94
C TYR A 688 2.50 -18.33 -7.09
N LEU A 689 2.01 -17.66 -8.14
CA LEU A 689 0.62 -17.72 -8.60
C LEU A 689 0.43 -18.60 -9.84
N GLU A 690 1.52 -19.01 -10.50
CA GLU A 690 1.46 -19.87 -11.69
C GLU A 690 0.81 -21.24 -11.38
N PRO A 691 -0.06 -21.78 -12.26
CA PRO A 691 -0.78 -23.02 -11.98
C PRO A 691 0.13 -24.22 -11.70
N ASP A 692 -0.15 -24.94 -10.62
CA ASP A 692 0.48 -26.22 -10.26
C ASP A 692 -0.51 -27.39 -10.34
N ARG A 693 0.01 -28.62 -10.29
CA ARG A 693 -0.79 -29.85 -10.41
C ARG A 693 -1.69 -30.18 -9.21
N ARG A 694 -1.65 -29.40 -8.13
CA ARG A 694 -2.47 -29.60 -6.92
C ARG A 694 -3.60 -28.58 -6.83
N PHE A 695 -3.28 -27.31 -7.01
CA PHE A 695 -4.19 -26.17 -6.86
C PHE A 695 -4.76 -25.69 -8.19
N GLY A 696 -4.14 -26.03 -9.33
CA GLY A 696 -4.57 -25.53 -10.64
C GLY A 696 -4.62 -24.02 -10.66
N HIS A 697 -5.77 -23.45 -11.01
CA HIS A 697 -5.96 -22.01 -11.15
C HIS A 697 -6.48 -21.33 -9.86
N THR A 698 -6.73 -22.07 -8.78
CA THR A 698 -7.46 -21.56 -7.61
C THR A 698 -6.78 -20.36 -6.91
N TYR A 699 -5.45 -20.24 -6.96
CA TYR A 699 -4.74 -19.04 -6.48
C TYR A 699 -4.98 -17.80 -7.36
N LEU A 700 -5.16 -17.97 -8.67
CA LEU A 700 -5.52 -16.89 -9.59
C LEU A 700 -7.01 -16.54 -9.49
N GLU A 701 -7.87 -17.53 -9.27
CA GLU A 701 -9.29 -17.33 -8.95
C GLU A 701 -9.46 -16.56 -7.64
N ALA A 702 -8.64 -16.84 -6.62
CA ALA A 702 -8.55 -16.05 -5.39
C ALA A 702 -8.14 -14.59 -5.65
N VAL A 703 -7.32 -14.29 -6.66
CA VAL A 703 -7.02 -12.90 -7.08
C VAL A 703 -8.26 -12.22 -7.68
N SER A 704 -8.94 -12.86 -8.64
CA SER A 704 -10.15 -12.31 -9.25
C SER A 704 -11.28 -12.10 -8.23
N ASN A 705 -11.52 -13.10 -7.37
CA ASN A 705 -12.48 -13.01 -6.27
C ASN A 705 -12.17 -11.83 -5.35
N ALA A 706 -10.89 -11.59 -5.01
CA ALA A 706 -10.51 -10.51 -4.11
C ALA A 706 -10.73 -9.11 -4.72
N MET A 707 -10.53 -8.98 -6.03
CA MET A 707 -10.85 -7.74 -6.77
C MET A 707 -12.37 -7.49 -6.83
N ASP A 708 -13.15 -8.54 -7.13
CA ASP A 708 -14.61 -8.45 -7.30
C ASP A 708 -15.42 -8.48 -6.00
N ALA A 709 -14.84 -8.88 -4.86
CA ALA A 709 -15.55 -8.98 -3.57
C ALA A 709 -16.34 -7.72 -3.22
N SER A 710 -15.74 -6.53 -3.38
CA SER A 710 -16.38 -5.24 -3.13
C SER A 710 -17.48 -4.87 -4.15
N ARG A 711 -17.43 -5.44 -5.37
CA ARG A 711 -18.43 -5.25 -6.43
C ARG A 711 -19.63 -6.20 -6.27
N LEU A 712 -19.41 -7.35 -5.63
CA LEU A 712 -20.42 -8.39 -5.37
C LEU A 712 -21.18 -8.14 -4.05
N LEU A 713 -20.47 -7.75 -2.97
CA LEU A 713 -21.04 -7.49 -1.64
C LEU A 713 -22.01 -6.28 -1.57
N LYS A 714 -22.22 -5.57 -2.68
CA LYS A 714 -23.13 -4.41 -2.78
C LYS A 714 -24.20 -4.54 -3.89
N LYS A 715 -24.31 -5.70 -4.55
CA LYS A 715 -25.32 -5.98 -5.59
C LYS A 715 -26.48 -6.87 -5.11
N ASN A 716 -26.47 -7.23 -3.83
CA ASN A 716 -27.53 -7.93 -3.11
C ASN A 716 -27.99 -7.05 -1.93
#